data_AF-A0A6P5Y8N0-F1
#
_entry.id   AF-A0A6P5Y8N0-F1
#
_cell.length_a   1.000
_cell.length_b   1.000
_cell.length_c   1.000
_cell.angle_alpha   90.00
_cell.angle_beta   90.00
_cell.angle_gamma   90.00
#
_symmetry.space_group_name_H-M   'P 1'
#
loop_
_entity.id
_entity.type
_entity.pdbx_description
1 polymer ?
#
loop_
_entity_poly.entity_id
_entity_poly.type
_entity_poly.pdbx_seq_one_letter_code
_entity_poly.pdbx_strand_id
1 'polypeptide(L)'
;MQLGFLGGLSFSYSLYFTSFTPLKAPTKMAASTAFSLCPYSFSCRPSPRNRYISCSVGSPTPIGTQRTNVPRKNSGRMDGARKSMEDSVQRKMEQFYEGTAGPPLRVLPIGGLGEIGMNCMLVGHYDRYILIDAGVMFPDYDELGVQKIIPDTTFIKKWSHKIEAVVITHGHEDHIGALPWLIKKRLKENGIFVPSRLKVFKIRKRFMAGPFEIEPLRVTHSIPDCCGLVLRCADGTILHTGDWKIDESPLDGKVFDRQFLKELSKEGVTLMMSDSTNVLSPGRTISERAVADALLRHISEAKGRIITTQFASNIHRLGSVKAAADLTGRKLVFVGMSLRTYLDAAWKDGKAPIDPSTLVKVEDIDAYAPKDLIIVTTGSQAEPRAALNLASYGSSHSFKLNKEDVILYSAKVIPGNESRVMKMLNRISEIGSTIVMGKNEGLHTSGHGYRGELEEVLKIVKPQHFLPIHGELLFLKEHELLGKSTGIRHTTVIKNGEMLGVSHLRNRRVLSNGFSSLGKESLQLMYSDGDKAFGTSAELCIDERLRIASDGIIVVSIEILRPQKIDGIIENSLKGKIRITTRCLWLDKGKLLDALHKAAHAALSSCPVNSPLAHMERTVSEVLRKMVRKYSGKRPEVIAIALENPAGILSDEINAKLCGNSNVGFGLPTLRKVVDGHPKRRQRNKIKSEEDDINLHLENASAQNLIGFLRAVGNSEVERLLPEEDTTTSSPDHAERLAPNTEDSDEFWKEFITSSSPVENLEEDNNGLVPKEEHKPELKSGGTASGGDDSEIPSSQPKSSKPTKRNKWKPEEVKKLIKTRGKLHNRFQVVKGRMALWEEVSASLLAEGISRSPAQCKSLWASLVQKYEESKSEEKSHKVWPYFEDMNQVLSDFEATATK
;
A
#
# COMPACT_ATOMS: atom_id res chain seq x y z
N MET A 1 45.58 29.75 27.58
CA MET A 1 44.97 30.69 28.54
C MET A 1 43.52 30.95 28.14
N GLN A 2 42.69 31.43 29.08
CA GLN A 2 41.29 31.80 28.85
C GLN A 2 41.15 33.28 28.39
N LEU A 3 39.90 33.68 28.11
CA LEU A 3 39.41 35.04 27.80
C LEU A 3 39.67 35.51 26.35
N GLY A 4 38.68 35.95 25.55
CA GLY A 4 37.21 35.81 25.66
C GLY A 4 36.41 37.08 25.35
N PHE A 5 35.10 36.90 25.12
CA PHE A 5 34.03 37.92 25.05
C PHE A 5 34.02 38.89 23.82
N LEU A 6 32.88 39.36 23.29
CA LEU A 6 31.52 38.78 23.19
C LEU A 6 30.67 39.60 22.19
N GLY A 7 29.81 38.95 21.38
CA GLY A 7 28.52 39.51 20.96
C GLY A 7 28.36 39.93 19.49
N GLY A 8 27.11 39.87 18.98
CA GLY A 8 26.72 40.47 17.69
C GLY A 8 26.07 39.50 16.67
N LEU A 9 24.82 39.08 16.90
CA LEU A 9 24.03 38.30 15.95
C LEU A 9 23.76 39.05 14.62
N SER A 10 23.93 38.39 13.47
CA SER A 10 22.80 38.05 12.57
C SER A 10 23.25 37.18 11.38
N PHE A 11 22.33 36.37 10.83
CA PHE A 11 22.54 35.55 9.63
C PHE A 11 22.05 36.26 8.36
N SER A 12 22.78 36.10 7.26
CA SER A 12 22.23 35.90 5.90
C SER A 12 23.29 35.35 4.96
N TYR A 13 23.00 34.23 4.31
CA TYR A 13 23.90 33.58 3.34
C TYR A 13 23.75 34.18 1.95
N SER A 14 24.86 34.44 1.25
CA SER A 14 24.88 34.45 -0.22
C SER A 14 26.25 34.12 -0.79
N LEU A 15 26.24 33.23 -1.78
CA LEU A 15 27.20 32.97 -2.87
C LEU A 15 28.58 33.67 -2.84
N TYR A 16 29.63 32.85 -2.77
CA TYR A 16 30.98 33.27 -3.16
C TYR A 16 31.17 33.26 -4.69
N PHE A 17 31.75 34.34 -5.21
CA PHE A 17 32.48 34.38 -6.48
C PHE A 17 33.91 34.85 -6.17
N THR A 18 34.92 34.27 -6.79
CA THR A 18 36.31 34.74 -6.74
C THR A 18 36.86 34.91 -8.16
N SER A 19 37.84 35.81 -8.33
CA SER A 19 38.29 36.31 -9.63
C SER A 19 39.72 36.90 -9.56
N PHE A 20 40.26 37.34 -10.71
CA PHE A 20 41.61 37.92 -10.93
C PHE A 20 42.78 36.89 -10.86
N THR A 21 43.81 36.89 -11.72
CA THR A 21 44.12 37.69 -12.94
C THR A 21 45.12 36.96 -13.88
N PRO A 22 45.15 37.23 -15.21
CA PRO A 22 46.11 36.63 -16.16
C PRO A 22 47.20 37.62 -16.65
N LEU A 23 48.22 37.13 -17.39
CA LEU A 23 49.22 37.97 -18.07
C LEU A 23 49.83 37.36 -19.35
N LYS A 24 49.93 38.20 -20.39
CA LYS A 24 50.72 38.13 -21.65
C LYS A 24 50.30 37.16 -22.79
N ALA A 25 50.31 37.74 -24.00
CA ALA A 25 50.24 37.13 -25.34
C ALA A 25 51.52 37.59 -26.12
N PRO A 26 51.60 37.79 -27.47
CA PRO A 26 50.60 37.87 -28.57
C PRO A 26 50.47 36.51 -29.32
N THR A 27 49.97 36.31 -30.55
CA THR A 27 49.56 37.13 -31.74
C THR A 27 48.38 36.39 -32.46
N LYS A 28 47.79 36.72 -33.62
CA LYS A 28 48.09 37.64 -34.76
C LYS A 28 46.77 38.14 -35.42
N MET A 29 46.90 38.78 -36.59
CA MET A 29 45.84 39.23 -37.51
C MET A 29 45.19 38.07 -38.31
N ALA A 30 44.01 38.18 -38.97
CA ALA A 30 42.81 39.05 -38.92
C ALA A 30 41.77 38.44 -39.94
N ALA A 31 40.52 38.88 -40.18
CA ALA A 31 39.78 40.10 -39.82
C ALA A 31 38.23 39.90 -39.87
N SER A 32 37.48 40.75 -39.15
CA SER A 32 36.12 41.33 -39.45
C SER A 32 34.90 40.42 -39.77
N THR A 33 33.64 40.70 -39.39
CA THR A 33 32.92 41.67 -38.49
C THR A 33 31.48 41.10 -38.31
N ALA A 34 30.81 40.99 -37.15
CA ALA A 34 30.32 42.00 -36.17
C ALA A 34 29.24 42.96 -36.77
N PHE A 35 28.10 43.33 -36.17
CA PHE A 35 27.48 43.24 -34.81
C PHE A 35 25.97 42.84 -34.96
N SER A 36 25.14 42.38 -34.01
CA SER A 36 24.93 42.53 -32.53
C SER A 36 24.16 43.79 -32.07
N LEU A 37 22.96 43.61 -31.45
CA LEU A 37 22.54 44.16 -30.13
C LEU A 37 21.02 43.97 -29.80
N CYS A 38 20.68 44.10 -28.50
CA CYS A 38 19.34 44.02 -27.86
C CYS A 38 18.71 45.46 -27.71
N PRO A 39 17.57 45.77 -26.99
CA PRO A 39 16.78 44.99 -26.01
C PRO A 39 15.22 45.24 -25.93
N TYR A 40 14.59 44.66 -24.87
CA TYR A 40 13.38 45.05 -24.08
C TYR A 40 12.63 46.39 -24.40
N SER A 41 11.29 46.56 -24.21
CA SER A 41 10.23 45.74 -23.56
C SER A 41 8.76 46.20 -23.79
N PHE A 42 7.80 45.35 -23.36
CA PHE A 42 6.44 45.61 -22.82
C PHE A 42 5.22 46.06 -23.70
N SER A 43 4.18 45.20 -23.64
CA SER A 43 2.74 45.50 -23.38
C SER A 43 1.66 45.45 -24.48
N CYS A 44 0.47 44.99 -24.04
CA CYS A 44 -0.87 44.98 -24.66
C CYS A 44 -1.31 43.82 -25.59
N ARG A 45 -2.64 43.61 -25.61
CA ARG A 45 -3.48 42.53 -26.19
C ARG A 45 -4.24 43.06 -27.45
N PRO A 46 -5.07 42.30 -28.21
CA PRO A 46 -5.60 40.94 -28.02
C PRO A 46 -5.58 40.03 -29.27
N SER A 47 -6.35 38.93 -29.24
CA SER A 47 -6.51 37.93 -30.32
C SER A 47 -7.56 38.32 -31.39
N PRO A 48 -7.49 37.70 -32.59
CA PRO A 48 -8.62 37.57 -33.52
C PRO A 48 -9.18 36.13 -33.58
N ARG A 49 -10.39 35.99 -34.16
CA ARG A 49 -11.11 34.73 -34.43
C ARG A 49 -11.09 34.38 -35.93
N ASN A 50 -11.41 33.13 -36.25
CA ASN A 50 -11.73 32.65 -37.61
C ASN A 50 -12.63 33.61 -38.42
N ARG A 51 -12.34 33.70 -39.72
CA ARG A 51 -13.36 33.92 -40.77
C ARG A 51 -13.09 32.98 -41.94
N TYR A 52 -14.17 32.51 -42.56
CA TYR A 52 -14.12 31.69 -43.77
C TYR A 52 -13.94 32.57 -45.02
N ILE A 53 -13.41 31.98 -46.09
CA ILE A 53 -13.47 32.53 -47.46
C ILE A 53 -14.26 31.54 -48.31
N SER A 54 -15.19 32.04 -49.12
CA SER A 54 -15.96 31.27 -50.09
C SER A 54 -15.64 31.73 -51.51
N CYS A 55 -15.43 30.78 -52.42
CA CYS A 55 -15.36 31.01 -53.86
C CYS A 55 -16.40 30.13 -54.57
N SER A 56 -16.97 30.61 -55.68
CA SER A 56 -18.20 30.07 -56.25
C SER A 56 -18.04 29.51 -57.66
N VAL A 57 -18.68 28.35 -57.87
CA VAL A 57 -19.31 27.81 -59.08
C VAL A 57 -18.78 28.23 -60.46
N GLY A 58 -18.37 27.23 -61.24
CA GLY A 58 -18.35 27.26 -62.71
C GLY A 58 -18.57 25.85 -63.26
N SER A 59 -19.35 25.69 -64.33
CA SER A 59 -19.73 24.39 -64.90
C SER A 59 -19.73 24.41 -66.44
N PRO A 60 -19.49 23.26 -67.09
CA PRO A 60 -20.14 22.95 -68.36
C PRO A 60 -20.71 21.52 -68.43
N THR A 61 -21.47 21.24 -69.50
CA THR A 61 -22.28 20.02 -69.72
C THR A 61 -21.62 18.97 -70.63
N PRO A 62 -22.13 17.71 -70.68
CA PRO A 62 -21.45 16.57 -71.32
C PRO A 62 -22.04 16.11 -72.68
N ILE A 63 -21.28 15.26 -73.39
CA ILE A 63 -21.70 14.44 -74.56
C ILE A 63 -21.23 12.97 -74.35
N GLY A 64 -21.84 11.99 -75.01
CA GLY A 64 -21.78 10.54 -74.71
C GLY A 64 -20.46 9.77 -75.01
N THR A 65 -20.43 8.43 -75.09
CA THR A 65 -21.55 7.49 -75.28
C THR A 65 -21.22 6.01 -74.91
N GLN A 66 -22.17 5.28 -74.28
CA GLN A 66 -22.27 3.79 -74.18
C GLN A 66 -21.13 3.02 -73.42
N ARG A 67 -21.27 1.76 -72.93
CA ARG A 67 -22.23 0.66 -73.19
C ARG A 67 -22.31 -0.37 -72.02
N THR A 68 -23.52 -0.89 -71.68
CA THR A 68 -23.85 -2.25 -71.08
C THR A 68 -23.16 -2.75 -69.78
N ASN A 69 -23.76 -3.52 -68.83
CA ASN A 69 -25.11 -4.06 -68.66
C ASN A 69 -25.45 -4.45 -67.18
N VAL A 70 -26.63 -4.03 -66.69
CA VAL A 70 -27.63 -4.66 -65.78
C VAL A 70 -27.20 -5.93 -64.96
N PRO A 71 -27.33 -5.94 -63.60
CA PRO A 71 -28.58 -6.42 -62.98
C PRO A 71 -29.13 -5.74 -61.69
N ARG A 72 -30.46 -5.59 -61.70
CA ARG A 72 -31.49 -5.59 -60.60
C ARG A 72 -31.17 -5.05 -59.19
N LYS A 73 -31.90 -3.97 -58.86
CA LYS A 73 -32.52 -3.58 -57.57
C LYS A 73 -32.13 -4.37 -56.30
N ASN A 74 -31.75 -3.62 -55.27
CA ASN A 74 -32.42 -3.71 -53.98
C ASN A 74 -32.74 -2.30 -53.44
N SER A 75 -33.71 -2.16 -52.53
CA SER A 75 -34.25 -0.85 -52.10
C SER A 75 -33.29 -0.08 -51.17
N GLY A 76 -33.06 1.20 -51.47
CA GLY A 76 -32.07 2.01 -50.75
C GLY A 76 -32.60 2.74 -49.51
N ARG A 77 -31.68 3.32 -48.74
CA ARG A 77 -31.97 4.42 -47.81
C ARG A 77 -30.75 5.34 -47.66
N MET A 78 -30.84 6.50 -48.31
CA MET A 78 -30.09 7.77 -48.14
C MET A 78 -28.63 7.72 -47.65
N ASP A 79 -27.72 8.22 -48.49
CA ASP A 79 -26.33 8.51 -48.13
C ASP A 79 -26.20 9.39 -46.86
N GLY A 80 -25.54 8.85 -45.84
CA GLY A 80 -25.02 9.60 -44.71
C GLY A 80 -23.64 10.17 -45.03
N ALA A 81 -23.46 11.47 -44.78
CA ALA A 81 -22.27 12.30 -45.07
C ALA A 81 -20.91 11.58 -45.16
N ARG A 82 -20.10 12.00 -46.14
CA ARG A 82 -18.69 11.59 -46.33
C ARG A 82 -17.89 11.74 -45.02
N LYS A 83 -17.70 10.63 -44.31
CA LYS A 83 -16.77 10.51 -43.18
C LYS A 83 -15.35 10.77 -43.69
N SER A 84 -14.55 11.58 -43.00
CA SER A 84 -13.17 11.80 -43.40
C SER A 84 -12.38 10.48 -43.34
N MET A 85 -11.33 10.39 -44.15
CA MET A 85 -10.32 9.34 -44.00
C MET A 85 -9.69 9.41 -42.60
N GLU A 86 -9.55 10.61 -42.03
CA GLU A 86 -9.12 10.84 -40.65
C GLU A 86 -10.12 10.23 -39.64
N ASP A 87 -11.42 10.52 -39.78
CA ASP A 87 -12.47 9.90 -38.93
C ASP A 87 -12.45 8.37 -39.01
N SER A 88 -12.03 7.82 -40.15
CA SER A 88 -11.98 6.38 -40.38
C SER A 88 -10.68 5.73 -39.89
N VAL A 89 -9.58 6.49 -39.82
CA VAL A 89 -8.34 6.06 -39.15
C VAL A 89 -8.52 6.15 -37.64
N GLN A 90 -9.07 7.27 -37.14
CA GLN A 90 -9.37 7.49 -35.74
C GLN A 90 -10.25 6.38 -35.16
N ARG A 91 -11.40 6.07 -35.79
CA ARG A 91 -12.26 4.95 -35.38
C ARG A 91 -11.66 3.56 -35.56
N LYS A 92 -10.58 3.41 -36.34
CA LYS A 92 -9.76 2.17 -36.42
C LYS A 92 -8.65 2.12 -35.37
N MET A 93 -8.31 3.24 -34.74
CA MET A 93 -7.41 3.30 -33.57
C MET A 93 -8.16 3.22 -32.24
N GLU A 94 -9.45 3.57 -32.23
CA GLU A 94 -10.36 3.45 -31.07
C GLU A 94 -10.90 2.02 -30.87
N GLN A 95 -10.74 1.13 -31.86
CA GLN A 95 -11.17 -0.26 -31.78
C GLN A 95 -9.94 -1.17 -31.92
N PHE A 96 -9.72 -2.05 -30.95
CA PHE A 96 -8.59 -2.98 -30.99
C PHE A 96 -8.63 -3.89 -32.22
N TYR A 97 -7.45 -4.20 -32.76
CA TYR A 97 -7.31 -5.17 -33.82
C TYR A 97 -7.49 -6.60 -33.27
N GLU A 98 -8.62 -7.21 -33.61
CA GLU A 98 -8.94 -8.62 -33.33
C GLU A 98 -8.83 -9.43 -34.64
N GLY A 99 -8.32 -10.65 -34.55
CA GLY A 99 -8.08 -11.54 -35.71
C GLY A 99 -6.62 -11.92 -35.92
N THR A 100 -6.38 -12.80 -36.89
CA THR A 100 -5.09 -13.48 -37.14
C THR A 100 -4.18 -12.81 -38.17
N ALA A 101 -4.54 -11.64 -38.71
CA ALA A 101 -3.61 -10.86 -39.54
C ALA A 101 -2.88 -9.78 -38.71
N GLY A 102 -1.97 -9.04 -39.36
CA GLY A 102 -1.12 -8.07 -38.67
C GLY A 102 -0.05 -8.74 -37.80
N PRO A 103 0.55 -8.00 -36.84
CA PRO A 103 1.63 -8.51 -36.00
C PRO A 103 1.18 -9.63 -35.05
N PRO A 104 1.98 -10.72 -34.94
CA PRO A 104 1.67 -11.88 -34.10
C PRO A 104 1.88 -11.60 -32.61
N LEU A 105 3.00 -10.98 -32.23
CA LEU A 105 3.33 -10.67 -30.84
C LEU A 105 2.63 -9.37 -30.43
N ARG A 106 1.92 -9.38 -29.31
CA ARG A 106 1.05 -8.28 -28.89
C ARG A 106 1.25 -7.96 -27.41
N VAL A 107 1.34 -6.67 -27.09
CA VAL A 107 1.50 -6.15 -25.74
C VAL A 107 0.45 -5.09 -25.47
N LEU A 108 -0.23 -5.17 -24.33
CA LEU A 108 -1.20 -4.18 -23.85
C LEU A 108 -0.99 -3.97 -22.34
N PRO A 109 -0.31 -2.89 -21.92
CA PRO A 109 -0.22 -2.50 -20.51
C PRO A 109 -1.59 -2.05 -19.98
N ILE A 110 -1.98 -2.58 -18.83
CA ILE A 110 -3.15 -2.13 -18.05
C ILE A 110 -2.71 -1.19 -16.92
N GLY A 111 -1.51 -1.42 -16.37
CA GLY A 111 -0.81 -0.55 -15.42
C GLY A 111 0.71 -0.79 -15.44
N GLY A 112 1.49 0.16 -14.92
CA GLY A 112 2.95 0.14 -14.81
C GLY A 112 3.70 1.00 -15.84
N LEU A 113 3.03 1.62 -16.82
CA LEU A 113 3.68 2.45 -17.85
C LEU A 113 3.22 3.91 -17.81
N GLY A 114 4.10 4.77 -17.30
CA GLY A 114 3.87 6.20 -17.08
C GLY A 114 3.80 6.60 -15.61
N GLU A 115 3.93 5.63 -14.70
CA GLU A 115 3.74 5.72 -13.25
C GLU A 115 4.73 4.77 -12.52
N ILE A 116 4.75 4.75 -11.19
CA ILE A 116 5.49 3.74 -10.41
C ILE A 116 4.48 2.91 -9.59
N GLY A 117 4.34 1.64 -9.96
CA GLY A 117 3.43 0.70 -9.33
C GLY A 117 2.34 0.20 -10.28
N MET A 118 1.35 -0.53 -9.75
CA MET A 118 0.20 -1.05 -10.49
C MET A 118 0.56 -1.97 -11.68
N ASN A 119 1.74 -2.60 -11.67
CA ASN A 119 2.24 -3.36 -12.82
C ASN A 119 1.29 -4.50 -13.19
N CYS A 120 0.75 -4.44 -14.41
CA CYS A 120 -0.25 -5.37 -14.89
C CYS A 120 -0.28 -5.31 -16.43
N MET A 121 0.26 -6.33 -17.10
CA MET A 121 0.49 -6.30 -18.54
C MET A 121 -0.04 -7.53 -19.25
N LEU A 122 -0.89 -7.34 -20.27
CA LEU A 122 -1.25 -8.42 -21.18
C LEU A 122 -0.15 -8.59 -22.23
N VAL A 123 0.33 -9.82 -22.38
CA VAL A 123 1.25 -10.23 -23.45
C VAL A 123 0.64 -11.42 -24.17
N GLY A 124 0.60 -11.39 -25.50
CA GLY A 124 -0.14 -12.37 -26.28
C GLY A 124 0.43 -12.70 -27.65
N HIS A 125 -0.10 -13.79 -28.19
CA HIS A 125 0.14 -14.29 -29.53
C HIS A 125 -1.22 -14.32 -30.24
N TYR A 126 -1.41 -13.43 -31.22
CA TYR A 126 -2.71 -13.12 -31.80
C TYR A 126 -3.77 -12.80 -30.72
N ASP A 127 -4.86 -13.56 -30.61
CA ASP A 127 -5.95 -13.30 -29.65
C ASP A 127 -5.85 -14.12 -28.35
N ARG A 128 -4.72 -14.80 -28.12
CA ARG A 128 -4.41 -15.56 -26.89
C ARG A 128 -3.42 -14.79 -26.03
N TYR A 129 -3.71 -14.60 -24.74
CA TYR A 129 -2.90 -13.78 -23.84
C TYR A 129 -2.58 -14.47 -22.51
N ILE A 130 -1.44 -14.10 -21.94
CA ILE A 130 -1.17 -14.20 -20.51
C ILE A 130 -1.22 -12.80 -19.89
N LEU A 131 -1.55 -12.72 -18.60
CA LEU A 131 -1.36 -11.53 -17.80
C LEU A 131 -0.05 -11.68 -16.99
N ILE A 132 0.88 -10.75 -17.15
CA ILE A 132 2.08 -10.63 -16.33
C ILE A 132 1.79 -9.62 -15.22
N ASP A 133 1.89 -10.09 -13.98
CA ASP A 133 1.64 -9.36 -12.74
C ASP A 133 0.23 -8.71 -12.61
N ALA A 134 -0.10 -8.33 -11.38
CA ALA A 134 -1.28 -7.56 -11.03
C ALA A 134 -1.01 -6.79 -9.73
N GLY A 135 -0.29 -5.68 -9.85
CA GLY A 135 0.06 -4.78 -8.76
C GLY A 135 -1.03 -3.82 -8.30
N VAL A 136 -0.81 -3.19 -7.15
CA VAL A 136 -1.45 -1.90 -6.78
C VAL A 136 -0.47 -0.73 -6.93
N MET A 137 -0.98 0.49 -7.01
CA MET A 137 -0.22 1.71 -6.74
C MET A 137 -0.73 2.33 -5.42
N PHE A 138 0.16 3.01 -4.70
CA PHE A 138 -0.21 3.73 -3.48
C PHE A 138 -0.72 5.13 -3.85
N PRO A 139 -1.77 5.65 -3.17
CA PRO A 139 -2.43 6.87 -3.56
C PRO A 139 -1.59 8.13 -3.28
N ASP A 140 -1.80 9.12 -4.13
CA ASP A 140 -1.12 10.41 -4.07
C ASP A 140 -1.79 11.39 -3.08
N TYR A 141 -1.25 12.60 -2.95
CA TYR A 141 -1.66 13.56 -1.92
C TYR A 141 -3.06 14.19 -2.11
N ASP A 142 -3.64 14.11 -3.30
CA ASP A 142 -4.96 14.65 -3.66
C ASP A 142 -6.07 13.58 -3.75
N GLU A 143 -5.72 12.29 -3.71
CA GLU A 143 -6.64 11.14 -3.73
C GLU A 143 -7.24 10.86 -2.34
N LEU A 144 -7.97 11.85 -1.80
CA LEU A 144 -8.32 11.92 -0.39
C LEU A 144 -9.11 10.70 0.14
N GLY A 145 -8.48 9.94 1.04
CA GLY A 145 -9.07 8.80 1.73
C GLY A 145 -8.93 7.46 1.00
N VAL A 146 -8.36 7.44 -0.21
CA VAL A 146 -7.96 6.20 -0.89
C VAL A 146 -6.90 5.48 -0.05
N GLN A 147 -6.83 4.15 -0.18
CA GLN A 147 -5.77 3.32 0.40
C GLN A 147 -4.94 2.58 -0.65
N LYS A 148 -5.53 2.22 -1.80
CA LYS A 148 -4.87 1.58 -2.95
C LYS A 148 -5.53 1.99 -4.27
N ILE A 149 -4.73 2.10 -5.33
CA ILE A 149 -5.15 2.18 -6.74
C ILE A 149 -4.85 0.82 -7.39
N ILE A 150 -5.71 0.38 -8.30
CA ILE A 150 -5.80 -0.98 -8.85
C ILE A 150 -6.06 -0.87 -10.37
N PRO A 151 -5.51 -1.77 -11.23
CA PRO A 151 -5.72 -1.73 -12.68
C PRO A 151 -7.19 -1.94 -13.05
N ASP A 152 -7.57 -1.65 -14.29
CA ASP A 152 -8.97 -1.75 -14.75
C ASP A 152 -9.49 -3.20 -14.72
N THR A 153 -10.08 -3.58 -13.59
CA THR A 153 -10.69 -4.89 -13.38
C THR A 153 -11.92 -5.12 -14.26
N THR A 154 -12.53 -4.06 -14.79
CA THR A 154 -13.70 -4.14 -15.69
C THR A 154 -13.24 -4.55 -17.10
N PHE A 155 -12.14 -3.97 -17.58
CA PHE A 155 -11.48 -4.37 -18.82
C PHE A 155 -10.93 -5.80 -18.72
N ILE A 156 -10.22 -6.14 -17.64
CA ILE A 156 -9.71 -7.51 -17.44
C ILE A 156 -10.87 -8.52 -17.37
N LYS A 157 -12.04 -8.15 -16.80
CA LYS A 157 -13.25 -8.98 -16.86
C LYS A 157 -13.80 -9.13 -18.28
N LYS A 158 -13.92 -8.04 -19.04
CA LYS A 158 -14.33 -7.99 -20.48
C LYS A 158 -13.48 -8.94 -21.33
N TRP A 159 -12.16 -8.93 -21.13
CA TRP A 159 -11.20 -9.76 -21.88
C TRP A 159 -10.89 -11.13 -21.25
N SER A 160 -11.52 -11.51 -20.13
CA SER A 160 -11.19 -12.74 -19.39
C SER A 160 -11.41 -14.08 -20.11
N HIS A 161 -11.97 -14.05 -21.33
CA HIS A 161 -12.05 -15.22 -22.23
C HIS A 161 -10.79 -15.39 -23.11
N LYS A 162 -9.95 -14.35 -23.24
CA LYS A 162 -8.67 -14.37 -23.97
C LYS A 162 -7.45 -14.58 -23.07
N ILE A 163 -7.63 -14.49 -21.75
CA ILE A 163 -6.55 -14.54 -20.75
C ILE A 163 -6.47 -15.95 -20.17
N GLU A 164 -5.49 -16.72 -20.60
CA GLU A 164 -5.37 -18.15 -20.28
C GLU A 164 -4.58 -18.43 -19.00
N ALA A 165 -3.65 -17.52 -18.64
CA ALA A 165 -2.86 -17.62 -17.42
C ALA A 165 -2.56 -16.24 -16.82
N VAL A 166 -2.27 -16.22 -15.51
CA VAL A 166 -1.61 -15.11 -14.81
C VAL A 166 -0.24 -15.61 -14.35
N VAL A 167 0.81 -14.87 -14.65
CA VAL A 167 2.21 -15.20 -14.32
C VAL A 167 2.78 -14.07 -13.46
N ILE A 168 3.41 -14.42 -12.34
CA ILE A 168 3.92 -13.46 -11.36
C ILE A 168 5.45 -13.43 -11.44
N THR A 169 6.05 -12.25 -11.51
CA THR A 169 7.52 -12.07 -11.55
C THR A 169 8.14 -12.11 -10.16
N HIS A 170 7.50 -11.48 -9.17
CA HIS A 170 7.94 -11.43 -7.77
C HIS A 170 6.81 -10.96 -6.82
N GLY A 171 7.05 -11.04 -5.51
CA GLY A 171 6.02 -10.86 -4.47
C GLY A 171 5.83 -9.46 -3.89
N HIS A 172 6.11 -8.37 -4.62
CA HIS A 172 5.83 -7.00 -4.13
C HIS A 172 4.37 -6.57 -4.33
N GLU A 173 3.86 -5.64 -3.51
CA GLU A 173 2.48 -5.11 -3.61
C GLU A 173 2.17 -4.52 -5.00
N ASP A 174 3.13 -3.89 -5.65
CA ASP A 174 3.08 -3.38 -7.03
C ASP A 174 3.20 -4.46 -8.12
N HIS A 175 3.24 -5.75 -7.76
CA HIS A 175 3.19 -6.89 -8.69
C HIS A 175 2.14 -7.96 -8.30
N ILE A 176 1.78 -8.11 -7.02
CA ILE A 176 0.75 -9.05 -6.55
C ILE A 176 -0.46 -8.40 -5.85
N GLY A 177 -0.39 -7.10 -5.53
CA GLY A 177 -1.34 -6.44 -4.64
C GLY A 177 -2.78 -6.33 -5.16
N ALA A 178 -3.01 -6.38 -6.48
CA ALA A 178 -4.35 -6.40 -7.09
C ALA A 178 -4.91 -7.81 -7.33
N LEU A 179 -4.13 -8.88 -7.13
CA LEU A 179 -4.64 -10.26 -7.23
C LEU A 179 -5.88 -10.53 -6.35
N PRO A 180 -6.06 -9.92 -5.16
CA PRO A 180 -7.33 -10.04 -4.45
C PRO A 180 -8.53 -9.49 -5.25
N TRP A 181 -8.40 -8.36 -5.94
CA TRP A 181 -9.53 -7.78 -6.68
C TRP A 181 -9.85 -8.55 -7.97
N LEU A 182 -8.82 -9.05 -8.67
CA LEU A 182 -9.00 -9.90 -9.85
C LEU A 182 -9.50 -11.32 -9.51
N ILE A 183 -8.94 -11.93 -8.46
CA ILE A 183 -9.07 -13.36 -8.19
C ILE A 183 -9.98 -13.63 -6.97
N LYS A 184 -9.84 -12.95 -5.82
CA LYS A 184 -10.69 -13.19 -4.61
C LYS A 184 -12.18 -13.07 -4.89
N LYS A 185 -12.59 -12.19 -5.82
CA LYS A 185 -13.98 -12.10 -6.27
C LYS A 185 -14.43 -13.43 -6.90
N ARG A 186 -13.70 -13.96 -7.89
CA ARG A 186 -14.00 -15.29 -8.46
C ARG A 186 -13.82 -16.45 -7.47
N LEU A 187 -12.82 -16.44 -6.59
CA LEU A 187 -12.61 -17.51 -5.59
C LEU A 187 -13.74 -17.57 -4.57
N LYS A 188 -14.24 -16.41 -4.12
CA LYS A 188 -15.31 -16.34 -3.12
C LYS A 188 -16.72 -16.47 -3.73
N GLU A 189 -16.94 -15.97 -4.95
CA GLU A 189 -18.21 -16.15 -5.68
C GLU A 189 -18.44 -17.61 -6.11
N ASN A 190 -17.38 -18.39 -6.35
CA ASN A 190 -17.49 -19.82 -6.68
C ASN A 190 -17.20 -20.75 -5.48
N GLY A 191 -16.81 -20.21 -4.32
CA GLY A 191 -16.43 -20.99 -3.14
C GLY A 191 -15.11 -21.77 -3.23
N ILE A 192 -14.39 -21.69 -4.35
CA ILE A 192 -13.19 -22.50 -4.62
C ILE A 192 -11.92 -21.66 -4.56
N PHE A 193 -11.21 -21.73 -3.44
CA PHE A 193 -9.75 -21.71 -3.50
C PHE A 193 -9.33 -23.09 -4.02
N VAL A 194 -8.85 -23.17 -5.27
CA VAL A 194 -8.32 -24.41 -5.86
C VAL A 194 -6.79 -24.35 -5.85
N PRO A 195 -6.11 -25.03 -4.90
CA PRO A 195 -4.65 -25.15 -4.92
C PRO A 195 -4.13 -25.71 -6.25
N SER A 196 -4.90 -26.60 -6.89
CA SER A 196 -4.56 -27.20 -8.19
C SER A 196 -4.39 -26.19 -9.34
N ARG A 197 -4.95 -24.97 -9.23
CA ARG A 197 -4.79 -23.88 -10.20
C ARG A 197 -3.60 -22.96 -9.91
N LEU A 198 -3.04 -23.00 -8.70
CA LEU A 198 -1.77 -22.34 -8.40
C LEU A 198 -0.63 -23.27 -8.80
N LYS A 199 0.24 -22.83 -9.71
CA LYS A 199 1.40 -23.59 -10.17
C LYS A 199 2.67 -22.87 -9.78
N VAL A 200 3.52 -23.53 -8.99
CA VAL A 200 4.88 -23.08 -8.72
C VAL A 200 5.77 -23.56 -9.86
N PHE A 201 6.45 -22.63 -10.54
CA PHE A 201 7.50 -22.94 -11.51
C PHE A 201 8.88 -22.89 -10.85
N LYS A 202 9.92 -23.37 -11.54
CA LYS A 202 11.32 -23.28 -11.10
C LYS A 202 12.13 -22.48 -12.13
N ILE A 203 13.14 -21.74 -11.65
CA ILE A 203 14.13 -21.07 -12.52
C ILE A 203 14.76 -22.07 -13.48
N ARG A 204 14.99 -21.66 -14.74
CA ARG A 204 15.55 -22.50 -15.83
C ARG A 204 14.76 -23.82 -16.07
N LYS A 205 13.49 -23.88 -15.67
CA LYS A 205 12.55 -24.95 -16.07
C LYS A 205 11.44 -24.37 -16.92
N ARG A 206 11.31 -24.90 -18.13
CA ARG A 206 10.29 -24.46 -19.09
C ARG A 206 8.91 -25.02 -18.74
N PHE A 207 7.87 -24.23 -18.98
CA PHE A 207 6.47 -24.65 -18.85
C PHE A 207 5.58 -23.94 -19.86
N MET A 208 4.47 -24.56 -20.25
CA MET A 208 3.48 -23.92 -21.11
C MET A 208 2.51 -23.06 -20.29
N ALA A 209 2.28 -21.82 -20.73
CA ALA A 209 1.22 -20.97 -20.20
C ALA A 209 0.66 -20.07 -21.31
N GLY A 210 -0.65 -20.17 -21.54
CA GLY A 210 -1.30 -19.54 -22.68
C GLY A 210 -0.68 -20.01 -24.02
N PRO A 211 -0.31 -19.10 -24.93
CA PRO A 211 0.35 -19.45 -26.18
C PRO A 211 1.89 -19.60 -26.08
N PHE A 212 2.49 -19.41 -24.90
CA PHE A 212 3.95 -19.34 -24.74
C PHE A 212 4.53 -20.57 -24.03
N GLU A 213 5.70 -21.01 -24.49
CA GLU A 213 6.66 -21.73 -23.64
C GLU A 213 7.42 -20.67 -22.82
N ILE A 214 7.25 -20.69 -21.49
CA ILE A 214 7.86 -19.75 -20.56
C ILE A 214 9.09 -20.39 -19.89
N GLU A 215 10.21 -19.68 -19.87
CA GLU A 215 11.42 -20.04 -19.13
C GLU A 215 11.80 -18.88 -18.17
N PRO A 216 11.65 -19.06 -16.84
CA PRO A 216 12.03 -18.06 -15.86
C PRO A 216 13.55 -17.97 -15.68
N LEU A 217 14.09 -16.75 -15.67
CA LEU A 217 15.51 -16.46 -15.45
C LEU A 217 15.73 -15.82 -14.07
N ARG A 218 16.85 -16.12 -13.40
CA ARG A 218 17.17 -15.54 -12.09
C ARG A 218 17.68 -14.11 -12.24
N VAL A 219 16.96 -13.17 -11.63
CA VAL A 219 17.43 -11.80 -11.39
C VAL A 219 17.74 -11.60 -9.91
N THR A 220 18.23 -10.42 -9.53
CA THR A 220 18.39 -10.01 -8.13
C THR A 220 17.62 -8.72 -7.90
N HIS A 221 16.82 -8.67 -6.84
CA HIS A 221 15.95 -7.53 -6.50
C HIS A 221 15.86 -7.38 -4.97
N SER A 222 15.03 -6.48 -4.44
CA SER A 222 14.85 -6.29 -2.99
C SER A 222 13.85 -7.26 -2.33
N ILE A 223 13.59 -8.42 -2.94
CA ILE A 223 12.82 -9.55 -2.41
C ILE A 223 13.42 -10.88 -2.93
N PRO A 224 13.36 -12.00 -2.18
CA PRO A 224 13.71 -13.33 -2.69
C PRO A 224 12.87 -13.76 -3.90
N ASP A 225 13.41 -14.72 -4.65
CA ASP A 225 12.75 -15.46 -5.76
C ASP A 225 12.07 -14.59 -6.83
N CYS A 226 12.59 -13.38 -7.04
CA CYS A 226 12.33 -12.56 -8.21
C CYS A 226 12.86 -13.20 -9.50
N CYS A 227 12.08 -13.10 -10.59
CA CYS A 227 12.46 -13.65 -11.89
C CYS A 227 12.09 -12.72 -13.06
N GLY A 228 12.93 -12.79 -14.10
CA GLY A 228 12.54 -12.38 -15.45
C GLY A 228 11.92 -13.55 -16.20
N LEU A 229 11.15 -13.28 -17.25
CA LEU A 229 10.41 -14.27 -18.03
C LEU A 229 10.86 -14.22 -19.50
N VAL A 230 11.35 -15.35 -20.02
CA VAL A 230 11.49 -15.57 -21.47
C VAL A 230 10.24 -16.26 -21.97
N LEU A 231 9.54 -15.64 -22.92
CA LEU A 231 8.31 -16.15 -23.54
C LEU A 231 8.60 -16.53 -24.99
N ARG A 232 8.49 -17.82 -25.33
CA ARG A 232 8.76 -18.32 -26.69
C ARG A 232 7.48 -18.77 -27.39
N CYS A 233 7.38 -18.46 -28.68
CA CYS A 233 6.37 -18.97 -29.58
C CYS A 233 6.93 -19.07 -31.02
N ALA A 234 6.15 -19.60 -31.96
CA ALA A 234 6.57 -19.75 -33.36
C ALA A 234 6.96 -18.43 -34.06
N ASP A 235 6.40 -17.30 -33.62
CA ASP A 235 6.67 -15.96 -34.16
C ASP A 235 7.76 -15.18 -33.38
N GLY A 236 8.48 -15.84 -32.46
CA GLY A 236 9.68 -15.31 -31.82
C GLY A 236 9.68 -15.35 -30.29
N THR A 237 10.77 -14.82 -29.73
CA THR A 237 11.07 -14.81 -28.28
C THR A 237 10.95 -13.41 -27.70
N ILE A 238 10.17 -13.26 -26.63
CA ILE A 238 10.04 -12.04 -25.81
C ILE A 238 10.83 -12.23 -24.51
N LEU A 239 11.57 -11.21 -24.08
CA LEU A 239 12.17 -11.11 -22.75
C LEU A 239 11.44 -10.03 -21.96
N HIS A 240 10.77 -10.38 -20.86
CA HIS A 240 10.32 -9.45 -19.83
C HIS A 240 11.30 -9.55 -18.65
N THR A 241 12.03 -8.49 -18.31
CA THR A 241 13.08 -8.61 -17.27
C THR A 241 12.52 -8.88 -15.87
N GLY A 242 11.25 -8.55 -15.63
CA GLY A 242 10.78 -8.28 -14.27
C GLY A 242 11.52 -7.07 -13.69
N ASP A 243 11.51 -6.95 -12.37
CA ASP A 243 12.23 -5.89 -11.66
C ASP A 243 13.57 -6.43 -11.15
N TRP A 244 14.64 -5.67 -11.39
CA TRP A 244 15.99 -6.20 -11.21
C TRP A 244 17.06 -5.12 -11.02
N LYS A 245 18.07 -5.47 -10.24
CA LYS A 245 19.45 -4.94 -10.28
C LYS A 245 20.42 -6.09 -10.59
N ILE A 246 21.68 -5.76 -10.78
CA ILE A 246 22.78 -6.74 -10.69
C ILE A 246 23.40 -6.61 -9.31
N ASP A 247 23.05 -7.52 -8.41
CA ASP A 247 23.82 -7.73 -7.18
C ASP A 247 24.94 -8.73 -7.46
N GLU A 248 26.19 -8.29 -7.27
CA GLU A 248 27.39 -9.12 -7.46
C GLU A 248 27.64 -10.07 -6.28
N SER A 249 27.03 -9.82 -5.12
CA SER A 249 27.23 -10.60 -3.88
C SER A 249 25.97 -10.64 -2.98
N PRO A 250 24.80 -11.07 -3.51
CA PRO A 250 23.54 -11.09 -2.78
C PRO A 250 23.62 -11.95 -1.51
N LEU A 251 22.71 -11.70 -0.56
CA LEU A 251 22.71 -12.38 0.74
C LEU A 251 22.21 -13.84 0.71
N ASP A 252 21.54 -14.27 -0.37
CA ASP A 252 21.07 -15.64 -0.59
C ASP A 252 21.93 -16.45 -1.59
N GLY A 253 23.15 -15.98 -1.88
CA GLY A 253 24.12 -16.60 -2.80
C GLY A 253 23.75 -16.58 -4.30
N LYS A 254 22.46 -16.44 -4.62
CA LYS A 254 21.89 -16.63 -5.96
C LYS A 254 21.97 -15.35 -6.80
N VAL A 255 23.17 -15.12 -7.35
CA VAL A 255 23.55 -14.03 -8.27
C VAL A 255 22.65 -13.90 -9.52
N PHE A 256 22.68 -12.71 -10.13
CA PHE A 256 21.99 -12.38 -11.38
C PHE A 256 22.54 -13.19 -12.58
N ASP A 257 21.67 -13.82 -13.36
CA ASP A 257 22.05 -14.81 -14.39
C ASP A 257 22.49 -14.19 -15.72
N ARG A 258 23.65 -13.52 -15.70
CA ARG A 258 24.33 -12.99 -16.90
C ARG A 258 24.60 -14.05 -17.96
N GLN A 259 24.81 -15.31 -17.56
CA GLN A 259 25.19 -16.37 -18.48
C GLN A 259 24.01 -16.81 -19.33
N PHE A 260 22.83 -17.00 -18.72
CA PHE A 260 21.59 -17.25 -19.44
C PHE A 260 21.24 -16.13 -20.42
N LEU A 261 21.46 -14.86 -20.05
CA LEU A 261 21.26 -13.73 -20.98
C LEU A 261 22.22 -13.74 -22.18
N LYS A 262 23.47 -14.21 -22.02
CA LYS A 262 24.42 -14.43 -23.14
C LYS A 262 24.00 -15.60 -24.03
N GLU A 263 23.32 -16.61 -23.48
CA GLU A 263 22.78 -17.75 -24.22
C GLU A 263 21.52 -17.33 -25.01
N LEU A 264 20.58 -16.64 -24.36
CA LEU A 264 19.40 -16.03 -24.96
C LEU A 264 19.73 -15.02 -26.08
N SER A 265 20.85 -14.29 -25.94
CA SER A 265 21.37 -13.39 -26.98
C SER A 265 21.76 -14.12 -28.28
N LYS A 266 22.21 -15.38 -28.18
CA LYS A 266 22.50 -16.25 -29.33
C LYS A 266 21.22 -16.82 -29.97
N GLU A 267 20.22 -17.14 -29.15
CA GLU A 267 18.87 -17.54 -29.62
C GLU A 267 18.19 -16.40 -30.40
N GLY A 268 18.26 -15.18 -29.87
CA GLY A 268 17.85 -13.95 -30.55
C GLY A 268 16.51 -13.39 -30.06
N VAL A 269 16.57 -12.44 -29.12
CA VAL A 269 15.38 -11.77 -28.57
C VAL A 269 14.70 -10.88 -29.62
N THR A 270 13.41 -11.10 -29.82
CA THR A 270 12.56 -10.37 -30.76
C THR A 270 12.03 -9.08 -30.13
N LEU A 271 11.57 -9.14 -28.88
CA LEU A 271 11.19 -7.98 -28.06
C LEU A 271 11.80 -8.11 -26.67
N MET A 272 12.48 -7.08 -26.20
CA MET A 272 12.86 -6.94 -24.79
C MET A 272 12.00 -5.86 -24.14
N MET A 273 11.48 -6.17 -22.96
CA MET A 273 10.74 -5.28 -22.08
C MET A 273 11.50 -5.19 -20.75
N SER A 274 11.97 -4.00 -20.36
CA SER A 274 12.82 -3.82 -19.18
C SER A 274 12.35 -2.73 -18.22
N ASP A 275 12.46 -3.02 -16.92
CA ASP A 275 12.42 -2.06 -15.81
C ASP A 275 13.29 -0.84 -16.13
N SER A 276 12.75 0.36 -15.88
CA SER A 276 13.33 1.66 -16.19
C SER A 276 13.55 2.54 -14.96
N THR A 277 13.17 2.07 -13.77
CA THR A 277 12.94 2.86 -12.54
C THR A 277 14.10 3.76 -12.14
N ASN A 278 15.35 3.31 -12.33
CA ASN A 278 16.56 4.04 -11.96
C ASN A 278 17.44 4.45 -13.16
N VAL A 279 16.90 4.57 -14.39
CA VAL A 279 17.69 4.96 -15.58
C VAL A 279 18.31 6.38 -15.50
N LEU A 280 17.76 7.24 -14.65
CA LEU A 280 18.31 8.56 -14.30
C LEU A 280 19.45 8.48 -13.28
N SER A 281 19.62 7.36 -12.57
CA SER A 281 20.70 7.16 -11.59
C SER A 281 22.00 6.75 -12.32
N PRO A 282 23.09 7.53 -12.22
CA PRO A 282 24.35 7.19 -12.84
C PRO A 282 25.08 6.07 -12.08
N GLY A 283 25.99 5.37 -12.77
CA GLY A 283 26.79 4.29 -12.18
C GLY A 283 26.01 2.98 -12.05
N ARG A 284 26.19 2.30 -10.92
CA ARG A 284 25.62 0.98 -10.58
C ARG A 284 25.04 1.01 -9.16
N THR A 285 24.10 0.14 -8.86
CA THR A 285 23.63 -0.14 -7.49
C THR A 285 24.77 -0.69 -6.62
N ILE A 286 24.65 -0.55 -5.30
CA ILE A 286 25.52 -1.26 -4.34
C ILE A 286 24.86 -2.58 -3.92
N SER A 287 25.68 -3.57 -3.56
CA SER A 287 25.19 -4.86 -3.05
C SER A 287 24.37 -4.69 -1.77
N GLU A 288 23.39 -5.57 -1.57
CA GLU A 288 22.69 -5.73 -0.29
C GLU A 288 23.66 -6.11 0.85
N ARG A 289 24.80 -6.72 0.53
CA ARG A 289 25.86 -7.09 1.50
C ARG A 289 26.51 -5.86 2.15
N ALA A 290 26.84 -4.84 1.36
CA ALA A 290 27.35 -3.57 1.88
C ALA A 290 26.35 -2.86 2.83
N VAL A 291 25.05 -3.12 2.65
CA VAL A 291 24.00 -2.62 3.57
C VAL A 291 23.96 -3.45 4.86
N ALA A 292 24.22 -4.76 4.79
CA ALA A 292 24.36 -5.62 5.97
C ALA A 292 25.58 -5.22 6.81
N ASP A 293 26.73 -4.95 6.18
CA ASP A 293 27.95 -4.48 6.84
C ASP A 293 27.71 -3.13 7.55
N ALA A 294 27.01 -2.21 6.88
CA ALA A 294 26.62 -0.93 7.47
C ALA A 294 25.66 -1.08 8.66
N LEU A 295 24.64 -1.93 8.54
CA LEU A 295 23.72 -2.23 9.64
C LEU A 295 24.48 -2.82 10.84
N LEU A 296 25.33 -3.83 10.62
CA LEU A 296 26.11 -4.46 11.68
C LEU A 296 26.98 -3.45 12.44
N ARG A 297 27.66 -2.55 11.72
CA ARG A 297 28.48 -1.49 12.30
C ARG A 297 27.67 -0.60 13.25
N HIS A 298 26.61 0.04 12.73
CA HIS A 298 25.80 0.97 13.52
C HIS A 298 25.01 0.28 14.65
N ILE A 299 24.64 -1.00 14.49
CA ILE A 299 23.99 -1.80 15.54
C ILE A 299 24.98 -2.16 16.67
N SER A 300 26.27 -2.32 16.34
CA SER A 300 27.34 -2.61 17.32
C SER A 300 27.82 -1.35 18.05
N GLU A 301 27.88 -0.20 17.36
CA GLU A 301 28.24 1.10 17.94
C GLU A 301 27.19 1.66 18.91
N ALA A 302 25.90 1.36 18.66
CA ALA A 302 24.79 1.92 19.42
C ALA A 302 24.73 1.40 20.86
N LYS A 303 24.72 2.33 21.83
CA LYS A 303 24.64 2.04 23.27
C LYS A 303 23.20 1.92 23.80
N GLY A 304 22.25 2.55 23.11
CA GLY A 304 20.83 2.61 23.47
C GLY A 304 19.98 1.55 22.75
N ARG A 305 18.67 1.82 22.67
CA ARG A 305 17.72 1.05 21.85
C ARG A 305 17.84 1.47 20.39
N ILE A 306 17.77 0.49 19.50
CA ILE A 306 17.88 0.70 18.05
C ILE A 306 16.50 0.55 17.42
N ILE A 307 16.15 1.42 16.48
CA ILE A 307 14.89 1.39 15.74
C ILE A 307 15.21 1.48 14.24
N THR A 308 15.12 0.36 13.52
CA THR A 308 15.44 0.30 12.08
C THR A 308 14.17 0.27 11.22
N THR A 309 14.18 1.06 10.14
CA THR A 309 13.00 1.30 9.29
C THR A 309 13.24 0.75 7.89
N GLN A 310 12.39 -0.17 7.42
CA GLN A 310 12.58 -0.83 6.11
C GLN A 310 11.24 -1.21 5.45
N PHE A 311 11.29 -1.53 4.16
CA PHE A 311 10.14 -2.13 3.46
C PHE A 311 9.94 -3.57 3.94
N ALA A 312 8.69 -3.92 4.28
CA ALA A 312 8.38 -5.21 4.89
C ALA A 312 8.66 -6.43 4.00
N SER A 313 8.73 -6.23 2.68
CA SER A 313 9.04 -7.26 1.69
C SER A 313 10.51 -7.66 1.63
N ASN A 314 11.44 -6.84 2.14
CA ASN A 314 12.88 -7.12 2.00
C ASN A 314 13.37 -8.14 3.06
N ILE A 315 13.06 -9.40 2.81
CA ILE A 315 13.48 -10.55 3.63
C ILE A 315 15.02 -10.61 3.76
N HIS A 316 15.77 -10.23 2.74
CA HIS A 316 17.24 -10.17 2.80
C HIS A 316 17.73 -9.19 3.88
N ARG A 317 17.12 -8.01 3.96
CA ARG A 317 17.39 -6.99 4.99
C ARG A 317 16.94 -7.40 6.39
N LEU A 318 15.85 -8.17 6.51
CA LEU A 318 15.47 -8.81 7.79
C LEU A 318 16.56 -9.79 8.26
N GLY A 319 17.17 -10.53 7.33
CA GLY A 319 18.35 -11.35 7.58
C GLY A 319 19.52 -10.52 8.10
N SER A 320 19.89 -9.44 7.41
CA SER A 320 20.96 -8.51 7.84
C SER A 320 20.79 -8.05 9.29
N VAL A 321 19.56 -7.64 9.65
CA VAL A 321 19.23 -7.18 11.01
C VAL A 321 19.25 -8.31 12.03
N LYS A 322 18.94 -9.55 11.64
CA LYS A 322 19.03 -10.74 12.50
C LYS A 322 20.48 -11.09 12.87
N ALA A 323 21.40 -11.17 11.90
CA ALA A 323 22.82 -11.42 12.22
C ALA A 323 23.39 -10.34 13.14
N ALA A 324 23.10 -9.07 12.86
CA ALA A 324 23.54 -7.96 13.71
C ALA A 324 22.93 -8.02 15.13
N ALA A 325 21.69 -8.49 15.29
CA ALA A 325 21.11 -8.74 16.61
C ALA A 325 21.76 -9.92 17.34
N ASP A 326 22.01 -11.04 16.65
CA ASP A 326 22.66 -12.21 17.24
C ASP A 326 24.09 -11.90 17.71
N LEU A 327 24.89 -11.25 16.87
CA LEU A 327 26.28 -10.85 17.15
C LEU A 327 26.38 -9.84 18.30
N THR A 328 25.36 -8.99 18.50
CA THR A 328 25.29 -8.04 19.63
C THR A 328 24.49 -8.56 20.82
N GLY A 329 23.98 -9.80 20.78
CA GLY A 329 23.15 -10.42 21.82
C GLY A 329 21.72 -9.87 21.96
N ARG A 330 21.37 -8.85 21.17
CA ARG A 330 20.08 -8.13 21.22
C ARG A 330 18.90 -9.01 20.78
N LYS A 331 17.68 -8.57 21.10
CA LYS A 331 16.43 -9.21 20.69
C LYS A 331 15.64 -8.36 19.70
N LEU A 332 15.06 -9.02 18.70
CA LEU A 332 14.24 -8.38 17.68
C LEU A 332 12.79 -8.23 18.13
N VAL A 333 12.21 -7.07 17.85
CA VAL A 333 10.77 -6.79 17.96
C VAL A 333 10.26 -6.31 16.61
N PHE A 334 9.21 -6.91 16.08
CA PHE A 334 8.59 -6.48 14.81
C PHE A 334 7.32 -5.66 15.07
N VAL A 335 7.40 -4.36 14.77
CA VAL A 335 6.30 -3.39 14.90
C VAL A 335 5.74 -3.04 13.52
N GLY A 336 4.72 -3.81 13.11
CA GLY A 336 3.98 -3.59 11.87
C GLY A 336 3.37 -4.90 11.37
N MET A 337 2.11 -4.87 10.93
CA MET A 337 1.42 -6.09 10.49
C MET A 337 2.10 -6.71 9.26
N SER A 338 2.48 -5.90 8.26
CA SER A 338 3.12 -6.40 7.04
C SER A 338 4.47 -7.07 7.29
N LEU A 339 5.29 -6.57 8.23
CA LEU A 339 6.55 -7.23 8.64
C LEU A 339 6.31 -8.67 9.11
N ARG A 340 5.24 -8.89 9.89
CA ARG A 340 4.83 -10.25 10.30
C ARG A 340 4.26 -11.04 9.12
N THR A 341 3.40 -10.44 8.29
CA THR A 341 2.81 -11.12 7.12
C THR A 341 3.85 -11.64 6.13
N TYR A 342 4.87 -10.84 5.80
CA TYR A 342 5.96 -11.25 4.91
C TYR A 342 6.89 -12.28 5.57
N LEU A 343 7.18 -12.16 6.88
CA LEU A 343 7.95 -13.18 7.60
C LEU A 343 7.20 -14.51 7.72
N ASP A 344 5.91 -14.49 8.08
CA ASP A 344 5.05 -15.67 8.19
C ASP A 344 4.89 -16.39 6.85
N ALA A 345 4.89 -15.64 5.74
CA ALA A 345 4.88 -16.20 4.38
C ALA A 345 6.22 -16.88 4.06
N ALA A 346 7.35 -16.18 4.27
CA ALA A 346 8.69 -16.73 4.05
C ALA A 346 9.00 -17.92 4.97
N TRP A 347 8.43 -17.99 6.18
CA TRP A 347 8.61 -19.10 7.12
C TRP A 347 7.86 -20.35 6.65
N LYS A 348 6.63 -20.20 6.15
CA LYS A 348 5.84 -21.29 5.54
C LYS A 348 6.46 -21.81 4.22
N ASP A 349 7.23 -20.98 3.54
CA ASP A 349 7.98 -21.28 2.31
C ASP A 349 9.42 -21.75 2.59
N GLY A 350 9.82 -21.90 3.86
CA GLY A 350 11.13 -22.42 4.26
C GLY A 350 12.33 -21.48 4.03
N LYS A 351 12.10 -20.17 3.84
CA LYS A 351 13.13 -19.18 3.46
C LYS A 351 13.29 -18.00 4.42
N ALA A 352 12.49 -17.92 5.49
CA ALA A 352 12.62 -16.83 6.45
C ALA A 352 13.95 -16.92 7.25
N PRO A 353 14.67 -15.80 7.47
CA PRO A 353 15.89 -15.75 8.27
C PRO A 353 15.63 -15.81 9.79
N ILE A 354 14.37 -15.80 10.21
CA ILE A 354 13.95 -15.65 11.60
C ILE A 354 12.73 -16.54 11.82
N ASP A 355 12.79 -17.44 12.80
CA ASP A 355 11.58 -18.08 13.35
C ASP A 355 10.71 -17.00 14.03
N PRO A 356 9.46 -16.76 13.57
CA PRO A 356 8.55 -15.80 14.18
C PRO A 356 8.35 -16.00 15.70
N SER A 357 8.53 -17.22 16.22
CA SER A 357 8.42 -17.54 17.64
C SER A 357 9.55 -16.95 18.51
N THR A 358 10.68 -16.60 17.89
CA THR A 358 11.85 -16.01 18.57
C THR A 358 11.77 -14.48 18.73
N LEU A 359 10.80 -13.84 18.08
CA LEU A 359 10.58 -12.40 18.18
C LEU A 359 10.01 -12.04 19.56
N VAL A 360 10.55 -10.99 20.17
CA VAL A 360 9.93 -10.36 21.34
C VAL A 360 8.66 -9.66 20.89
N LYS A 361 7.58 -9.83 21.65
CA LYS A 361 6.27 -9.26 21.31
C LYS A 361 6.26 -7.76 21.57
N VAL A 362 5.33 -7.07 20.91
CA VAL A 362 5.22 -5.60 21.01
C VAL A 362 4.69 -5.18 22.37
N GLU A 363 3.86 -6.02 22.97
CA GLU A 363 3.29 -5.88 24.30
C GLU A 363 4.33 -6.11 25.41
N ASP A 364 5.44 -6.80 25.09
CA ASP A 364 6.51 -7.16 26.03
C ASP A 364 7.72 -6.20 25.96
N ILE A 365 7.71 -5.16 25.11
CA ILE A 365 8.86 -4.24 24.87
C ILE A 365 9.40 -3.63 26.18
N ASP A 366 8.51 -3.09 27.01
CA ASP A 366 8.89 -2.36 28.23
C ASP A 366 9.41 -3.29 29.35
N ALA A 367 9.40 -4.62 29.14
CA ALA A 367 9.99 -5.60 30.05
C ALA A 367 11.49 -5.88 29.78
N TYR A 368 12.07 -5.31 28.71
CA TYR A 368 13.48 -5.46 28.35
C TYR A 368 14.25 -4.15 28.55
N ALA A 369 15.54 -4.23 28.87
CA ALA A 369 16.38 -3.04 28.91
C ALA A 369 16.55 -2.46 27.49
N PRO A 370 16.51 -1.13 27.29
CA PRO A 370 16.59 -0.51 25.96
C PRO A 370 17.78 -1.00 25.11
N LYS A 371 18.95 -1.13 25.73
CA LYS A 371 20.19 -1.65 25.10
C LYS A 371 20.13 -3.09 24.61
N ASP A 372 19.15 -3.88 25.06
CA ASP A 372 19.03 -5.30 24.71
C ASP A 372 18.03 -5.52 23.54
N LEU A 373 17.46 -4.44 22.98
CA LEU A 373 16.46 -4.49 21.90
C LEU A 373 16.94 -3.89 20.57
N ILE A 374 16.40 -4.43 19.48
CA ILE A 374 16.25 -3.78 18.16
C ILE A 374 14.79 -3.86 17.74
N ILE A 375 14.17 -2.70 17.49
CA ILE A 375 12.83 -2.60 16.92
C ILE A 375 12.96 -2.50 15.40
N VAL A 376 12.35 -3.41 14.67
CA VAL A 376 12.13 -3.29 13.21
C VAL A 376 10.71 -2.76 13.00
N THR A 377 10.58 -1.61 12.34
CA THR A 377 9.28 -0.93 12.16
C THR A 377 8.98 -0.56 10.71
N THR A 378 7.70 -0.59 10.36
CA THR A 378 7.17 0.10 9.17
C THR A 378 7.00 1.59 9.43
N GLY A 379 6.70 2.37 8.38
CA GLY A 379 6.47 3.82 8.48
C GLY A 379 7.56 4.71 7.91
N SER A 380 8.47 4.17 7.10
CA SER A 380 9.55 4.96 6.48
C SER A 380 9.04 6.08 5.57
N GLN A 381 7.88 5.91 4.93
CA GLN A 381 7.26 6.93 4.06
C GLN A 381 6.31 7.87 4.83
N ALA A 382 6.31 7.84 6.17
CA ALA A 382 5.37 8.54 7.04
C ALA A 382 3.90 8.29 6.66
N GLU A 383 3.55 7.03 6.45
CA GLU A 383 2.17 6.56 6.24
C GLU A 383 1.32 6.87 7.49
N PRO A 384 0.06 7.34 7.38
CA PRO A 384 -0.65 7.96 8.51
C PRO A 384 -0.96 7.04 9.70
N ARG A 385 -0.96 5.72 9.47
CA ARG A 385 -1.23 4.68 10.48
C ARG A 385 -0.01 3.81 10.82
N ALA A 386 1.16 4.08 10.23
CA ALA A 386 2.35 3.29 10.50
C ALA A 386 2.99 3.68 11.84
N ALA A 387 3.57 2.69 12.53
CA ALA A 387 3.92 2.82 13.94
C ALA A 387 5.00 3.88 14.22
N LEU A 388 6.01 4.02 13.36
CA LEU A 388 7.02 5.08 13.48
C LEU A 388 6.41 6.48 13.38
N ASN A 389 5.50 6.68 12.42
CA ASN A 389 4.84 7.98 12.23
C ASN A 389 3.94 8.31 13.44
N LEU A 390 3.17 7.35 13.94
CA LEU A 390 2.41 7.50 15.19
C LEU A 390 3.33 7.75 16.41
N ALA A 391 4.51 7.12 16.46
CA ALA A 391 5.47 7.32 17.54
C ALA A 391 6.07 8.73 17.52
N SER A 392 6.29 9.31 16.33
CA SER A 392 6.68 10.72 16.15
C SER A 392 5.61 11.73 16.59
N TYR A 393 4.38 11.29 16.86
CA TYR A 393 3.32 12.10 17.47
C TYR A 393 3.09 11.74 18.96
N GLY A 394 3.87 10.83 19.53
CA GLY A 394 3.63 10.27 20.87
C GLY A 394 2.35 9.42 20.99
N SER A 395 1.68 9.11 19.87
CA SER A 395 0.36 8.44 19.83
C SER A 395 0.41 6.96 19.43
N SER A 396 1.61 6.44 19.12
CA SER A 396 1.82 4.99 18.94
C SER A 396 1.50 4.25 20.24
N HIS A 397 0.60 3.27 20.14
CA HIS A 397 0.29 2.34 21.22
C HIS A 397 1.29 1.17 21.27
N SER A 398 2.19 1.07 20.29
CA SER A 398 3.15 -0.03 20.16
C SER A 398 4.50 0.27 20.80
N PHE A 399 4.97 1.51 20.78
CA PHE A 399 6.18 1.97 21.48
C PHE A 399 6.22 3.50 21.51
N LYS A 400 6.95 4.07 22.48
CA LYS A 400 7.26 5.50 22.56
C LYS A 400 8.72 5.75 22.20
N LEU A 401 8.99 6.86 21.53
CA LEU A 401 10.33 7.34 21.24
C LEU A 401 10.93 8.07 22.45
N ASN A 402 12.23 7.85 22.67
CA ASN A 402 13.05 8.46 23.70
C ASN A 402 14.28 9.13 23.06
N LYS A 403 14.90 10.09 23.75
CA LYS A 403 16.12 10.78 23.26
C LYS A 403 17.33 9.83 23.15
N GLU A 404 17.36 8.74 23.91
CA GLU A 404 18.39 7.69 23.86
C GLU A 404 18.20 6.67 22.72
N ASP A 405 17.15 6.80 21.90
CA ASP A 405 16.93 5.93 20.74
C ASP A 405 17.84 6.31 19.56
N VAL A 406 18.38 5.30 18.89
CA VAL A 406 19.11 5.44 17.62
C VAL A 406 18.25 4.87 16.49
N ILE A 407 17.87 5.72 15.54
CA ILE A 407 16.99 5.37 14.42
C ILE A 407 17.83 5.16 13.16
N LEU A 408 17.80 3.95 12.61
CA LEU A 408 18.51 3.58 11.38
C LEU A 408 17.53 3.64 10.22
N TYR A 409 17.59 4.69 9.41
CA TYR A 409 16.66 4.91 8.30
C TYR A 409 17.07 4.09 7.07
N SER A 410 16.78 2.79 7.08
CA SER A 410 17.20 1.79 6.07
C SER A 410 16.37 1.80 4.77
N ALA A 411 15.81 2.96 4.40
CA ALA A 411 14.88 3.14 3.28
C ALA A 411 15.26 4.34 2.38
N LYS A 412 14.80 4.30 1.12
CA LYS A 412 14.72 5.47 0.22
C LYS A 412 13.34 6.10 0.37
N VAL A 413 13.27 7.43 0.36
CA VAL A 413 12.00 8.17 0.25
C VAL A 413 11.46 7.99 -1.16
N ILE A 414 10.22 7.53 -1.29
CA ILE A 414 9.51 7.44 -2.57
C ILE A 414 9.13 8.87 -3.01
N PRO A 415 9.29 9.25 -4.29
CA PRO A 415 8.84 10.55 -4.80
C PRO A 415 7.43 10.92 -4.36
N GLY A 416 7.20 12.21 -4.08
CA GLY A 416 5.94 12.74 -3.52
C GLY A 416 5.83 12.62 -2.00
N ASN A 417 6.57 11.70 -1.36
CA ASN A 417 6.53 11.49 0.09
C ASN A 417 7.60 12.30 0.86
N GLU A 418 8.35 13.21 0.23
CA GLU A 418 9.40 14.01 0.87
C GLU A 418 8.83 14.91 1.97
N SER A 419 7.74 15.64 1.70
CA SER A 419 7.18 16.60 2.67
C SER A 419 6.67 15.93 3.95
N ARG A 420 6.04 14.75 3.83
CA ARG A 420 5.51 13.98 4.97
C ARG A 420 6.64 13.30 5.76
N VAL A 421 7.65 12.75 5.08
CA VAL A 421 8.81 12.13 5.74
C VAL A 421 9.62 13.17 6.49
N MET A 422 9.94 14.31 5.87
CA MET A 422 10.69 15.38 6.56
C MET A 422 9.92 15.94 7.76
N LYS A 423 8.58 16.07 7.68
CA LYS A 423 7.75 16.42 8.84
C LYS A 423 7.80 15.38 9.96
N MET A 424 7.90 14.08 9.63
CA MET A 424 8.07 13.00 10.61
C MET A 424 9.46 13.04 11.25
N LEU A 425 10.51 13.13 10.44
CA LEU A 425 11.89 13.20 10.91
C LEU A 425 12.12 14.44 11.80
N ASN A 426 11.56 15.60 11.46
CA ASN A 426 11.65 16.79 12.30
C ASN A 426 11.06 16.56 13.71
N ARG A 427 9.88 15.94 13.83
CA ARG A 427 9.29 15.62 15.14
C ARG A 427 10.12 14.61 15.94
N ILE A 428 10.79 13.68 15.26
CA ILE A 428 11.71 12.73 15.89
C ILE A 428 12.95 13.47 16.41
N SER A 429 13.48 14.43 15.66
CA SER A 429 14.57 15.31 16.10
C SER A 429 14.14 16.24 17.25
N GLU A 430 12.88 16.69 17.29
CA GLU A 430 12.30 17.47 18.40
C GLU A 430 12.19 16.64 19.71
N ILE A 431 12.03 15.32 19.61
CA ILE A 431 12.12 14.37 20.76
C ILE A 431 13.58 14.17 21.19
N GLY A 432 14.55 14.48 20.31
CA GLY A 432 15.98 14.37 20.57
C GLY A 432 16.59 12.99 20.26
N SER A 433 15.84 12.08 19.61
CA SER A 433 16.37 10.79 19.17
C SER A 433 17.43 10.98 18.07
N THR A 434 18.47 10.13 18.06
CA THR A 434 19.51 10.19 17.01
C THR A 434 18.98 9.55 15.72
N ILE A 435 19.12 10.22 14.57
CA ILE A 435 18.70 9.70 13.26
C ILE A 435 19.93 9.49 12.38
N VAL A 436 20.21 8.22 12.02
CA VAL A 436 21.24 7.85 11.06
C VAL A 436 20.58 7.64 9.70
N MET A 437 20.88 8.52 8.75
CA MET A 437 20.31 8.51 7.41
C MET A 437 21.23 9.18 6.39
N GLY A 438 21.19 8.70 5.14
CA GLY A 438 21.94 9.29 4.03
C GLY A 438 22.51 8.23 3.10
N LYS A 439 23.06 8.66 1.95
CA LYS A 439 23.74 7.75 1.02
C LYS A 439 25.07 7.23 1.59
N ASN A 440 25.77 8.07 2.35
CA ASN A 440 27.11 7.76 2.88
C ASN A 440 27.08 6.71 4.00
N GLU A 441 25.97 6.63 4.76
CA GLU A 441 25.78 5.65 5.82
C GLU A 441 25.68 4.20 5.32
N GLY A 442 25.47 3.99 4.01
CA GLY A 442 25.31 2.65 3.40
C GLY A 442 24.01 1.92 3.78
N LEU A 443 23.16 2.50 4.64
CA LEU A 443 21.95 1.87 5.21
C LEU A 443 20.87 1.47 4.19
N HIS A 444 20.99 1.82 2.90
CA HIS A 444 20.01 1.45 1.87
C HIS A 444 20.63 1.35 0.48
N THR A 445 20.26 0.30 -0.26
CA THR A 445 20.41 0.19 -1.71
C THR A 445 19.05 -0.06 -2.37
N SER A 446 18.92 0.31 -3.65
CA SER A 446 17.68 0.13 -4.41
C SER A 446 17.57 -1.30 -4.98
N GLY A 447 16.35 -1.76 -5.21
CA GLY A 447 16.09 -3.04 -5.89
C GLY A 447 16.30 -2.99 -7.41
N HIS A 448 16.30 -1.81 -8.03
CA HIS A 448 16.31 -1.62 -9.49
C HIS A 448 17.66 -1.09 -9.98
N GLY A 449 18.17 -1.63 -11.09
CA GLY A 449 19.47 -1.34 -11.66
C GLY A 449 19.63 0.12 -12.11
N TYR A 450 20.81 0.69 -11.87
CA TYR A 450 21.18 2.03 -12.33
C TYR A 450 21.63 1.99 -13.79
N ARG A 451 21.82 3.17 -14.41
CA ARG A 451 22.05 3.31 -15.86
C ARG A 451 23.15 2.41 -16.43
N GLY A 452 24.22 2.14 -15.68
CA GLY A 452 25.32 1.26 -16.11
C GLY A 452 25.00 -0.24 -16.10
N GLU A 453 24.05 -0.68 -15.28
CA GLU A 453 23.54 -2.06 -15.29
C GLU A 453 22.54 -2.24 -16.45
N LEU A 454 21.63 -1.28 -16.62
CA LEU A 454 20.68 -1.25 -17.74
C LEU A 454 21.42 -1.29 -19.09
N GLU A 455 22.46 -0.47 -19.24
CA GLU A 455 23.30 -0.44 -20.44
C GLU A 455 24.06 -1.76 -20.66
N GLU A 456 24.53 -2.43 -19.59
CA GLU A 456 25.17 -3.75 -19.68
C GLU A 456 24.20 -4.80 -20.23
N VAL A 457 22.97 -4.89 -19.69
CA VAL A 457 21.99 -5.89 -20.12
C VAL A 457 21.51 -5.62 -21.55
N LEU A 458 21.28 -4.35 -21.93
CA LEU A 458 21.00 -3.99 -23.33
C LEU A 458 22.14 -4.43 -24.29
N LYS A 459 23.40 -4.20 -23.89
CA LYS A 459 24.60 -4.64 -24.63
C LYS A 459 24.79 -6.16 -24.65
N ILE A 460 24.29 -6.91 -23.67
CA ILE A 460 24.28 -8.38 -23.68
C ILE A 460 23.18 -8.90 -24.61
N VAL A 461 21.93 -8.49 -24.40
CA VAL A 461 20.75 -9.09 -25.04
C VAL A 461 20.63 -8.70 -26.51
N LYS A 462 20.99 -7.46 -26.89
CA LYS A 462 20.94 -6.95 -28.28
C LYS A 462 19.62 -7.30 -29.01
N PRO A 463 18.45 -6.95 -28.43
CA PRO A 463 17.15 -7.34 -28.96
C PRO A 463 16.86 -6.67 -30.32
N GLN A 464 15.93 -7.23 -31.09
CA GLN A 464 15.44 -6.57 -32.31
C GLN A 464 14.60 -5.33 -31.99
N HIS A 465 13.69 -5.47 -31.01
CA HIS A 465 12.82 -4.40 -30.52
C HIS A 465 13.01 -4.19 -29.01
N PHE A 466 12.90 -2.95 -28.55
CA PHE A 466 12.97 -2.62 -27.13
C PHE A 466 11.81 -1.72 -26.69
N LEU A 467 11.11 -2.12 -25.62
CA LEU A 467 10.04 -1.37 -24.97
C LEU A 467 10.41 -1.14 -23.50
N PRO A 468 10.69 0.10 -23.08
CA PRO A 468 10.77 0.46 -21.67
C PRO A 468 9.46 0.15 -20.94
N ILE A 469 9.56 -0.44 -19.76
CA ILE A 469 8.46 -0.70 -18.81
C ILE A 469 8.88 -0.26 -17.41
N HIS A 470 7.96 -0.32 -16.44
CA HIS A 470 8.15 0.05 -15.03
C HIS A 470 8.78 1.45 -14.83
N GLY A 471 7.93 2.48 -14.81
CA GLY A 471 8.35 3.84 -14.43
C GLY A 471 7.57 4.97 -15.09
N GLU A 472 7.82 6.18 -14.57
CA GLU A 472 7.29 7.44 -15.11
C GLU A 472 7.67 7.66 -16.58
N LEU A 473 6.87 8.44 -17.30
CA LEU A 473 7.08 8.74 -18.73
C LEU A 473 8.49 9.29 -19.04
N LEU A 474 9.09 10.05 -18.11
CA LEU A 474 10.49 10.52 -18.22
C LEU A 474 11.49 9.35 -18.22
N PHE A 475 11.29 8.36 -17.33
CA PHE A 475 12.19 7.22 -17.19
C PHE A 475 12.06 6.30 -18.41
N LEU A 476 10.83 6.05 -18.85
CA LEU A 476 10.58 5.29 -20.09
C LEU A 476 11.28 5.96 -21.29
N LYS A 477 11.21 7.30 -21.40
CA LYS A 477 11.88 8.04 -22.49
C LYS A 477 13.41 8.03 -22.39
N GLU A 478 13.97 8.14 -21.19
CA GLU A 478 15.43 8.01 -21.01
C GLU A 478 15.94 6.60 -21.27
N HIS A 479 15.14 5.57 -20.96
CA HIS A 479 15.50 4.19 -21.28
C HIS A 479 15.38 3.90 -22.78
N GLU A 480 14.37 4.47 -23.48
CA GLU A 480 14.31 4.47 -24.95
C GLU A 480 15.58 5.08 -25.57
N LEU A 481 16.06 6.21 -25.03
CA LEU A 481 17.29 6.86 -25.49
C LEU A 481 18.54 6.02 -25.20
N LEU A 482 18.64 5.37 -24.03
CA LEU A 482 19.71 4.43 -23.71
C LEU A 482 19.71 3.22 -24.65
N GLY A 483 18.54 2.68 -24.96
CA GLY A 483 18.35 1.63 -25.96
C GLY A 483 18.92 2.04 -27.32
N LYS A 484 18.57 3.24 -27.80
CA LYS A 484 19.11 3.80 -29.05
C LYS A 484 20.63 3.96 -29.01
N SER A 485 21.22 4.45 -27.91
CA SER A 485 22.67 4.61 -27.80
C SER A 485 23.43 3.28 -27.79
N THR A 486 22.81 2.18 -27.35
CA THR A 486 23.39 0.82 -27.49
C THR A 486 23.24 0.22 -28.90
N GLY A 487 22.59 0.93 -29.84
CA GLY A 487 22.43 0.53 -31.24
C GLY A 487 21.10 -0.16 -31.56
N ILE A 488 20.15 -0.23 -30.64
CA ILE A 488 18.82 -0.80 -30.88
C ILE A 488 18.01 0.19 -31.72
N ARG A 489 17.62 -0.25 -32.93
CA ARG A 489 16.96 0.62 -33.93
C ARG A 489 15.47 0.80 -33.68
N HIS A 490 14.79 -0.27 -33.28
CA HIS A 490 13.36 -0.29 -33.09
C HIS A 490 13.07 -0.19 -31.59
N THR A 491 12.76 1.00 -31.10
CA THR A 491 12.29 1.21 -29.74
C THR A 491 11.22 2.29 -29.69
N THR A 492 10.30 2.18 -28.74
CA THR A 492 9.15 3.06 -28.56
C THR A 492 8.73 3.09 -27.10
N VAL A 493 7.93 4.07 -26.72
CA VAL A 493 7.25 4.14 -25.43
C VAL A 493 5.75 4.30 -25.70
N ILE A 494 4.96 3.46 -25.05
CA ILE A 494 3.49 3.47 -25.08
C ILE A 494 2.96 3.82 -23.67
N LYS A 495 1.66 4.09 -23.56
CA LYS A 495 0.96 4.29 -22.28
C LYS A 495 0.05 3.10 -21.95
N ASN A 496 -0.37 3.00 -20.69
CA ASN A 496 -1.49 2.16 -20.29
C ASN A 496 -2.68 2.32 -21.27
N GLY A 497 -3.26 1.20 -21.70
CA GLY A 497 -4.37 1.14 -22.66
C GLY A 497 -3.98 1.20 -24.15
N GLU A 498 -2.73 1.51 -24.50
CA GLU A 498 -2.25 1.52 -25.89
C GLU A 498 -1.68 0.15 -26.29
N MET A 499 -2.25 -0.49 -27.31
CA MET A 499 -1.86 -1.83 -27.74
C MET A 499 -0.77 -1.79 -28.83
N LEU A 500 0.29 -2.56 -28.62
CA LEU A 500 1.49 -2.59 -29.44
C LEU A 500 1.67 -3.96 -30.09
N GLY A 501 1.73 -4.00 -31.42
CA GLY A 501 2.04 -5.19 -32.21
C GLY A 501 3.51 -5.21 -32.64
N VAL A 502 4.14 -6.38 -32.55
CA VAL A 502 5.55 -6.65 -32.93
C VAL A 502 5.62 -7.89 -33.83
N SER A 503 6.46 -7.83 -34.86
CA SER A 503 6.75 -8.94 -35.78
C SER A 503 8.24 -9.25 -35.79
N HIS A 504 8.63 -10.53 -35.90
CA HIS A 504 10.05 -10.90 -35.99
C HIS A 504 10.71 -10.39 -37.28
N LEU A 505 11.82 -9.67 -37.14
CA LEU A 505 12.58 -9.11 -38.27
C LEU A 505 13.55 -10.15 -38.82
N ARG A 506 13.17 -10.81 -39.93
CA ARG A 506 14.06 -11.69 -40.71
C ARG A 506 15.36 -11.00 -41.15
N ASN A 507 15.40 -9.67 -41.17
CA ASN A 507 16.61 -8.88 -41.40
C ASN A 507 16.61 -7.62 -40.49
N ARG A 508 17.59 -7.49 -39.60
CA ARG A 508 17.75 -6.35 -38.67
C ARG A 508 18.11 -5.01 -39.35
N ARG A 509 18.17 -4.95 -40.68
CA ARG A 509 18.38 -3.73 -41.49
C ARG A 509 17.09 -3.14 -42.10
N VAL A 510 15.93 -3.75 -41.87
CA VAL A 510 14.63 -3.26 -42.37
C VAL A 510 14.35 -1.84 -41.86
N LEU A 511 13.84 -0.97 -42.74
CA LEU A 511 13.58 0.46 -42.45
C LEU A 511 12.14 0.75 -41.96
N SER A 512 11.25 -0.25 -41.90
CA SER A 512 9.94 -0.06 -41.27
C SER A 512 10.07 0.04 -39.76
N ASN A 513 9.07 0.62 -39.11
CA ASN A 513 9.14 1.04 -37.70
C ASN A 513 9.27 -0.13 -36.70
N GLY A 514 9.20 -1.39 -37.14
CA GLY A 514 9.21 -2.62 -36.33
C GLY A 514 7.90 -2.88 -35.58
N PHE A 515 7.35 -1.81 -35.01
CA PHE A 515 6.08 -1.77 -34.29
C PHE A 515 4.89 -1.40 -35.17
N SER A 516 3.70 -1.84 -34.78
CA SER A 516 2.41 -1.27 -35.21
C SER A 516 1.55 -0.92 -33.99
N SER A 517 0.83 0.19 -34.01
CA SER A 517 -0.27 0.39 -33.05
C SER A 517 -1.46 -0.47 -33.48
N LEU A 518 -2.05 -1.19 -32.53
CA LEU A 518 -3.18 -2.11 -32.75
C LEU A 518 -4.47 -1.62 -32.08
N GLY A 519 -4.50 -0.34 -31.70
CA GLY A 519 -5.65 0.33 -31.08
C GLY A 519 -5.37 0.80 -29.66
N LYS A 520 -6.37 1.46 -29.07
CA LYS A 520 -6.32 2.02 -27.71
C LYS A 520 -7.65 1.91 -26.99
N GLU A 521 -7.62 1.50 -25.73
CA GLU A 521 -8.77 1.52 -24.80
C GLU A 521 -8.65 2.67 -23.79
N SER A 522 -9.79 3.22 -23.37
CA SER A 522 -9.84 4.24 -22.31
C SER A 522 -10.01 3.59 -20.93
N LEU A 523 -8.95 2.92 -20.46
CA LEU A 523 -8.92 2.24 -19.15
C LEU A 523 -9.29 3.18 -17.99
N GLN A 524 -9.98 2.63 -16.99
CA GLN A 524 -10.39 3.36 -15.79
C GLN A 524 -9.61 2.85 -14.56
N LEU A 525 -9.03 3.79 -13.79
CA LEU A 525 -8.39 3.47 -12.52
C LEU A 525 -9.45 3.02 -11.51
N MET A 526 -9.18 1.89 -10.85
CA MET A 526 -10.02 1.36 -9.79
C MET A 526 -9.40 1.70 -8.43
N TYR A 527 -10.23 2.15 -7.51
CA TYR A 527 -9.82 2.66 -6.21
C TYR A 527 -10.35 1.79 -5.08
N SER A 528 -9.57 1.63 -4.00
CA SER A 528 -10.01 0.95 -2.78
C SER A 528 -9.91 1.89 -1.58
N ASP A 529 -11.03 2.04 -0.87
CA ASP A 529 -11.17 2.78 0.39
C ASP A 529 -11.57 1.79 1.50
N GLY A 530 -10.54 1.22 2.13
CA GLY A 530 -10.66 0.11 3.07
C GLY A 530 -11.14 -1.19 2.42
N ASP A 531 -11.68 -2.10 3.26
CA ASP A 531 -12.08 -3.45 2.85
C ASP A 531 -13.43 -3.53 2.11
N LYS A 532 -14.19 -2.43 2.02
CA LYS A 532 -15.60 -2.44 1.57
C LYS A 532 -15.88 -1.58 0.35
N ALA A 533 -15.25 -0.41 0.22
CA ALA A 533 -15.49 0.48 -0.90
C ALA A 533 -14.44 0.23 -1.99
N PHE A 534 -14.91 -0.22 -3.16
CA PHE A 534 -14.12 -0.45 -4.35
C PHE A 534 -14.90 -0.01 -5.58
N GLY A 535 -14.31 0.83 -6.43
CA GLY A 535 -14.97 1.43 -7.57
C GLY A 535 -14.09 2.47 -8.28
N THR A 536 -14.64 3.13 -9.28
CA THR A 536 -14.04 4.28 -9.97
C THR A 536 -13.98 5.54 -9.08
N SER A 537 -13.24 6.57 -9.50
CA SER A 537 -13.21 7.86 -8.78
C SER A 537 -14.58 8.52 -8.64
N ALA A 538 -15.45 8.33 -9.64
CA ALA A 538 -16.84 8.79 -9.62
C ALA A 538 -17.70 8.02 -8.61
N GLU A 539 -17.59 6.69 -8.56
CA GLU A 539 -18.36 5.86 -7.62
C GLU A 539 -17.93 6.06 -6.16
N LEU A 540 -16.67 6.41 -5.90
CA LEU A 540 -16.15 6.69 -4.55
C LEU A 540 -16.12 8.20 -4.20
N CYS A 541 -16.67 9.05 -5.07
CA CYS A 541 -16.73 10.51 -4.94
C CYS A 541 -15.37 11.20 -4.70
N ILE A 542 -14.25 10.66 -5.22
CA ILE A 542 -12.89 11.14 -4.89
C ILE A 542 -12.70 12.62 -5.26
N ASP A 543 -13.06 12.99 -6.49
CA ASP A 543 -13.01 14.38 -6.96
C ASP A 543 -13.88 15.32 -6.11
N GLU A 544 -14.98 14.81 -5.52
CA GLU A 544 -15.85 15.58 -4.65
C GLU A 544 -15.20 15.83 -3.28
N ARG A 545 -14.54 14.83 -2.71
CA ARG A 545 -13.72 14.98 -1.50
C ARG A 545 -12.67 16.07 -1.69
N LEU A 546 -11.97 16.05 -2.84
CA LEU A 546 -10.95 17.05 -3.19
C LEU A 546 -11.55 18.45 -3.40
N ARG A 547 -12.71 18.58 -4.06
CA ARG A 547 -13.45 19.85 -4.18
C ARG A 547 -13.86 20.41 -2.82
N ILE A 548 -14.44 19.58 -1.94
CA ILE A 548 -14.89 19.98 -0.59
C ILE A 548 -13.70 20.37 0.29
N ALA A 549 -12.58 19.66 0.20
CA ALA A 549 -11.35 20.01 0.92
C ALA A 549 -10.73 21.32 0.42
N SER A 550 -10.73 21.55 -0.89
CA SER A 550 -10.08 22.70 -1.52
C SER A 550 -10.92 23.98 -1.44
N ASP A 551 -12.20 23.90 -1.79
CA ASP A 551 -13.09 25.05 -1.99
C ASP A 551 -14.26 25.14 -1.01
N GLY A 552 -14.47 24.10 -0.20
CA GLY A 552 -15.44 24.08 0.90
C GLY A 552 -16.83 23.60 0.54
N ILE A 553 -17.70 23.54 1.54
CA ILE A 553 -19.11 23.15 1.39
C ILE A 553 -20.03 24.02 2.25
N ILE A 554 -21.21 24.32 1.70
CA ILE A 554 -22.31 25.03 2.35
C ILE A 554 -23.57 24.17 2.27
N VAL A 555 -24.12 23.82 3.42
CA VAL A 555 -25.43 23.18 3.55
C VAL A 555 -26.42 24.24 4.03
N VAL A 556 -27.49 24.44 3.28
CA VAL A 556 -28.54 25.43 3.55
C VAL A 556 -29.86 24.70 3.76
N SER A 557 -30.40 24.76 4.97
CA SER A 557 -31.74 24.27 5.28
C SER A 557 -32.70 25.45 5.22
N ILE A 558 -33.74 25.37 4.40
CA ILE A 558 -34.75 26.42 4.20
C ILE A 558 -36.10 25.85 4.66
N GLU A 559 -36.58 26.31 5.81
CA GLU A 559 -37.93 26.01 6.31
C GLU A 559 -38.88 27.09 5.75
N ILE A 560 -39.69 26.73 4.75
CA ILE A 560 -40.55 27.65 3.99
C ILE A 560 -41.90 27.78 4.65
N LEU A 561 -42.34 29.03 4.79
CA LEU A 561 -43.67 29.42 5.26
C LEU A 561 -44.38 30.11 4.09
N ARG A 562 -45.23 29.38 3.37
CA ARG A 562 -46.08 30.00 2.33
C ARG A 562 -47.24 30.75 3.01
N PRO A 563 -47.50 32.02 2.68
CA PRO A 563 -48.69 32.70 3.17
C PRO A 563 -49.96 32.02 2.63
N GLN A 564 -50.89 31.67 3.51
CA GLN A 564 -52.23 31.28 3.10
C GLN A 564 -53.03 32.53 2.69
N LYS A 565 -54.02 32.36 1.80
CA LYS A 565 -54.94 33.45 1.45
C LYS A 565 -55.92 33.69 2.60
N ILE A 566 -55.66 34.74 3.39
CA ILE A 566 -56.56 35.25 4.43
C ILE A 566 -56.80 36.75 4.15
N ASP A 567 -58.06 37.16 4.15
CA ASP A 567 -58.55 38.55 4.18
C ASP A 567 -57.89 39.56 3.21
N GLY A 568 -57.57 39.11 1.99
CA GLY A 568 -57.25 39.97 0.84
C GLY A 568 -55.87 40.64 0.85
N ILE A 569 -55.16 40.67 1.97
CA ILE A 569 -53.80 41.21 2.06
C ILE A 569 -52.81 40.15 1.58
N ILE A 570 -52.37 40.25 0.32
CA ILE A 570 -51.44 39.29 -0.27
C ILE A 570 -50.00 39.64 0.14
N GLU A 571 -49.40 38.86 1.04
CA GLU A 571 -47.95 38.86 1.21
C GLU A 571 -47.28 38.25 -0.04
N ASN A 572 -46.86 39.12 -0.96
CA ASN A 572 -46.30 38.74 -2.26
C ASN A 572 -44.87 38.13 -2.20
N SER A 573 -44.26 38.05 -1.02
CA SER A 573 -42.89 37.55 -0.82
C SER A 573 -42.84 36.30 0.05
N LEU A 574 -42.03 35.33 -0.35
CA LEU A 574 -41.79 34.14 0.46
C LEU A 574 -40.98 34.47 1.71
N LYS A 575 -41.49 33.98 2.84
CA LYS A 575 -40.79 33.94 4.13
C LYS A 575 -40.29 32.52 4.38
N GLY A 576 -39.21 32.43 5.14
CA GLY A 576 -38.67 31.14 5.57
C GLY A 576 -37.49 31.31 6.50
N LYS A 577 -37.32 30.32 7.37
CA LYS A 577 -36.27 30.26 8.38
C LYS A 577 -35.09 29.50 7.79
N ILE A 578 -34.00 30.23 7.56
CA ILE A 578 -32.82 29.73 6.86
C ILE A 578 -31.73 29.41 7.88
N ARG A 579 -31.21 28.18 7.85
CA ARG A 579 -30.06 27.74 8.65
C ARG A 579 -28.91 27.35 7.71
N ILE A 580 -27.82 28.10 7.76
CA ILE A 580 -26.62 27.88 6.94
C ILE A 580 -25.54 27.21 7.79
N THR A 581 -24.97 26.11 7.28
CA THR A 581 -23.83 25.40 7.88
C THR A 581 -22.70 25.30 6.87
N THR A 582 -21.53 25.85 7.22
CA THR A 582 -20.33 25.87 6.37
C THR A 582 -19.25 24.95 6.92
N ARG A 583 -18.51 24.26 6.03
CA ARG A 583 -17.27 23.54 6.37
C ARG A 583 -16.18 23.83 5.33
N CYS A 584 -14.92 23.74 5.76
CA CYS A 584 -13.72 24.04 4.96
C CYS A 584 -13.75 25.43 4.27
N LEU A 585 -14.39 26.42 4.91
CA LEU A 585 -14.48 27.81 4.44
C LEU A 585 -13.96 28.77 5.51
N TRP A 586 -13.17 29.76 5.09
CA TRP A 586 -12.80 30.90 5.94
C TRP A 586 -13.94 31.91 5.99
N LEU A 587 -14.44 32.20 7.20
CA LEU A 587 -15.67 32.98 7.40
C LEU A 587 -15.46 34.47 7.71
N ASP A 588 -14.21 34.96 7.71
CA ASP A 588 -13.83 36.33 8.10
C ASP A 588 -14.52 36.80 9.40
N LYS A 589 -14.27 36.06 10.49
CA LYS A 589 -14.86 36.27 11.83
C LYS A 589 -16.40 36.30 11.87
N GLY A 590 -17.07 35.71 10.88
CA GLY A 590 -18.52 35.64 10.76
C GLY A 590 -19.11 36.50 9.64
N LYS A 591 -18.37 37.50 9.12
CA LYS A 591 -18.86 38.42 8.09
C LYS A 591 -19.34 37.72 6.81
N LEU A 592 -18.67 36.62 6.41
CA LEU A 592 -19.13 35.82 5.27
C LEU A 592 -20.43 35.07 5.59
N LEU A 593 -20.63 34.61 6.83
CA LEU A 593 -21.85 33.93 7.25
C LEU A 593 -23.04 34.90 7.31
N ASP A 594 -22.83 36.13 7.81
CA ASP A 594 -23.84 37.20 7.76
C ASP A 594 -24.22 37.56 6.32
N ALA A 595 -23.22 37.63 5.42
CA ALA A 595 -23.45 37.86 4.00
C ALA A 595 -24.19 36.68 3.34
N LEU A 596 -23.88 35.43 3.71
CA LEU A 596 -24.58 34.23 3.25
C LEU A 596 -26.05 34.27 3.69
N HIS A 597 -26.35 34.58 4.96
CA HIS A 597 -27.72 34.69 5.44
C HIS A 597 -28.49 35.82 4.73
N LYS A 598 -27.92 37.03 4.63
CA LYS A 598 -28.55 38.16 3.93
C LYS A 598 -28.83 37.84 2.45
N ALA A 599 -27.88 37.20 1.77
CA ALA A 599 -28.04 36.79 0.38
C ALA A 599 -29.06 35.66 0.19
N ALA A 600 -29.13 34.70 1.12
CA ALA A 600 -30.11 33.61 1.09
C ALA A 600 -31.55 34.11 1.31
N HIS A 601 -31.76 35.01 2.29
CA HIS A 601 -33.08 35.62 2.52
C HIS A 601 -33.52 36.47 1.33
N ALA A 602 -32.63 37.30 0.77
CA ALA A 602 -32.94 38.08 -0.43
C ALA A 602 -33.29 37.19 -1.64
N ALA A 603 -32.57 36.09 -1.84
CA ALA A 603 -32.85 35.12 -2.90
C ALA A 603 -34.19 34.39 -2.70
N LEU A 604 -34.53 33.99 -1.48
CA LEU A 604 -35.81 33.37 -1.15
C LEU A 604 -36.98 34.33 -1.39
N SER A 605 -36.91 35.56 -0.86
CA SER A 605 -37.99 36.54 -1.00
C SER A 605 -38.12 37.13 -2.41
N SER A 606 -37.14 36.89 -3.31
CA SER A 606 -37.28 37.15 -4.75
C SER A 606 -37.95 36.02 -5.55
N CYS A 607 -38.16 34.84 -4.95
CA CYS A 607 -38.87 33.75 -5.60
C CYS A 607 -40.40 33.99 -5.54
N PRO A 608 -41.16 33.77 -6.63
CA PRO A 608 -42.62 33.80 -6.61
C PRO A 608 -43.23 32.86 -5.55
N VAL A 609 -44.33 33.27 -4.91
CA VAL A 609 -45.01 32.49 -3.85
C VAL A 609 -45.37 31.06 -4.27
N ASN A 610 -45.72 30.86 -5.54
CA ASN A 610 -46.09 29.57 -6.11
C ASN A 610 -44.88 28.76 -6.66
N SER A 611 -43.63 29.18 -6.41
CA SER A 611 -42.44 28.45 -6.90
C SER A 611 -42.34 27.03 -6.31
N PRO A 612 -41.96 26.02 -7.11
CA PRO A 612 -41.57 24.71 -6.60
C PRO A 612 -40.34 24.80 -5.68
N LEU A 613 -40.22 23.88 -4.72
CA LEU A 613 -39.12 23.83 -3.75
C LEU A 613 -37.75 23.82 -4.46
N ALA A 614 -37.58 22.96 -5.48
CA ALA A 614 -36.37 22.86 -6.30
C ALA A 614 -35.99 24.16 -7.04
N HIS A 615 -36.94 25.06 -7.31
CA HIS A 615 -36.61 26.38 -7.86
C HIS A 615 -35.98 27.28 -6.79
N MET A 616 -36.50 27.26 -5.56
CA MET A 616 -35.95 28.03 -4.44
C MET A 616 -34.56 27.51 -4.05
N GLU A 617 -34.38 26.19 -3.96
CA GLU A 617 -33.09 25.53 -3.70
C GLU A 617 -32.03 25.95 -4.72
N ARG A 618 -32.40 25.93 -6.00
CA ARG A 618 -31.51 26.35 -7.09
C ARG A 618 -31.17 27.84 -7.00
N THR A 619 -32.17 28.71 -6.86
CA THR A 619 -31.97 30.16 -6.82
C THR A 619 -31.09 30.59 -5.63
N VAL A 620 -31.33 30.03 -4.44
CA VAL A 620 -30.50 30.26 -3.26
C VAL A 620 -29.09 29.70 -3.47
N SER A 621 -28.94 28.45 -3.93
CA SER A 621 -27.63 27.84 -4.20
C SER A 621 -26.80 28.64 -5.21
N GLU A 622 -27.41 29.09 -6.31
CA GLU A 622 -26.74 29.92 -7.32
C GLU A 622 -26.27 31.27 -6.76
N VAL A 623 -27.10 31.95 -5.96
CA VAL A 623 -26.75 33.23 -5.34
C VAL A 623 -25.61 33.08 -4.34
N LEU A 624 -25.62 32.04 -3.50
CA LEU A 624 -24.57 31.81 -2.50
C LEU A 624 -23.24 31.41 -3.16
N ARG A 625 -23.24 30.54 -4.19
CA ARG A 625 -22.05 30.25 -5.01
C ARG A 625 -21.48 31.53 -5.65
N LYS A 626 -22.33 32.40 -6.22
CA LYS A 626 -21.92 33.70 -6.79
C LYS A 626 -21.32 34.63 -5.73
N MET A 627 -21.89 34.66 -4.53
CA MET A 627 -21.45 35.55 -3.45
C MET A 627 -20.12 35.11 -2.83
N VAL A 628 -19.92 33.82 -2.52
CA VAL A 628 -18.61 33.32 -2.02
C VAL A 628 -17.52 33.54 -3.06
N ARG A 629 -17.81 33.27 -4.34
CA ARG A 629 -16.87 33.54 -5.44
C ARG A 629 -16.49 35.02 -5.56
N LYS A 630 -17.39 35.94 -5.18
CA LYS A 630 -17.09 37.39 -5.09
C LYS A 630 -16.29 37.75 -3.83
N TYR A 631 -16.52 37.07 -2.70
CA TYR A 631 -15.91 37.39 -1.41
C TYR A 631 -14.48 36.83 -1.27
N SER A 632 -14.23 35.60 -1.72
CA SER A 632 -12.96 34.88 -1.51
C SER A 632 -12.43 34.17 -2.77
N GLY A 633 -13.06 34.32 -3.92
CA GLY A 633 -12.70 33.64 -5.18
C GLY A 633 -13.10 32.16 -5.24
N LYS A 634 -13.41 31.55 -4.09
CA LYS A 634 -13.73 30.12 -3.91
C LYS A 634 -15.08 29.72 -4.51
N ARG A 635 -15.20 28.44 -4.89
CA ARG A 635 -16.38 27.83 -5.51
C ARG A 635 -16.85 26.64 -4.66
N PRO A 636 -17.32 26.86 -3.41
CA PRO A 636 -17.77 25.78 -2.56
C PRO A 636 -18.89 24.99 -3.21
N GLU A 637 -19.00 23.72 -2.83
CA GLU A 637 -20.21 22.96 -3.10
C GLU A 637 -21.36 23.54 -2.26
N VAL A 638 -22.55 23.65 -2.82
CA VAL A 638 -23.72 24.25 -2.15
C VAL A 638 -24.93 23.37 -2.31
N ILE A 639 -25.36 22.79 -1.19
CA ILE A 639 -26.53 21.93 -1.05
C ILE A 639 -27.60 22.74 -0.33
N ALA A 640 -28.61 23.21 -1.07
CA ALA A 640 -29.83 23.76 -0.48
C ALA A 640 -30.90 22.67 -0.38
N ILE A 641 -31.59 22.63 0.75
CA ILE A 641 -32.69 21.70 1.05
C ILE A 641 -33.87 22.55 1.51
N ALA A 642 -34.95 22.54 0.73
CA ALA A 642 -36.18 23.27 0.98
C ALA A 642 -37.25 22.33 1.55
N LEU A 643 -37.78 22.66 2.72
CA LEU A 643 -38.84 21.93 3.40
C LEU A 643 -40.00 22.90 3.65
N GLU A 644 -41.20 22.51 3.28
CA GLU A 644 -42.41 23.29 3.52
C GLU A 644 -43.01 22.93 4.88
N ASN A 645 -43.16 23.91 5.78
CA ASN A 645 -43.73 23.68 7.11
C ASN A 645 -45.15 24.30 7.22
N PRO A 646 -46.21 23.52 6.96
CA PRO A 646 -47.59 24.02 7.08
C PRO A 646 -48.00 24.32 8.53
N ALA A 647 -47.36 23.69 9.53
CA ALA A 647 -47.64 23.92 10.95
C ALA A 647 -46.94 25.17 11.51
N GLY A 648 -45.79 25.56 10.94
CA GLY A 648 -45.06 26.76 11.33
C GLY A 648 -45.87 28.05 11.15
N ILE A 649 -46.71 28.07 10.11
CA ILE A 649 -47.65 29.16 9.82
C ILE A 649 -48.63 29.36 10.99
N LEU A 650 -49.22 28.26 11.48
CA LEU A 650 -50.13 28.26 12.62
C LEU A 650 -49.45 28.71 13.92
N SER A 651 -48.22 28.26 14.19
CA SER A 651 -47.49 28.71 15.39
C SER A 651 -47.10 30.19 15.34
N ASP A 652 -46.70 30.70 14.17
CA ASP A 652 -46.35 32.12 14.03
C ASP A 652 -47.61 33.02 14.03
N GLU A 653 -48.74 32.56 13.49
CA GLU A 653 -50.04 33.22 13.68
C GLU A 653 -50.45 33.28 15.16
N ILE A 654 -50.36 32.17 15.88
CA ILE A 654 -50.72 32.10 17.30
C ILE A 654 -49.80 33.01 18.12
N ASN A 655 -48.48 32.99 17.88
CA ASN A 655 -47.54 33.89 18.55
C ASN A 655 -47.81 35.36 18.20
N ALA A 656 -48.10 35.70 16.93
CA ALA A 656 -48.45 37.07 16.54
C ALA A 656 -49.75 37.55 17.21
N LYS A 657 -50.77 36.69 17.29
CA LYS A 657 -52.05 36.95 17.98
C LYS A 657 -51.87 37.08 19.50
N LEU A 658 -50.92 36.37 20.11
CA LEU A 658 -50.59 36.47 21.54
C LEU A 658 -49.69 37.67 21.89
N CYS A 659 -48.85 38.14 20.95
CA CYS A 659 -48.00 39.32 21.16
C CYS A 659 -48.67 40.66 20.80
N GLY A 660 -49.85 40.65 20.17
CA GLY A 660 -50.59 41.84 19.75
C GLY A 660 -51.41 42.48 20.87
N ASN A 661 -50.78 43.33 21.69
CA ASN A 661 -51.54 44.16 22.65
C ASN A 661 -52.17 45.39 21.97
N SER A 662 -53.30 45.87 22.49
CA SER A 662 -54.16 46.85 21.81
C SER A 662 -53.56 48.26 21.72
N ASN A 663 -53.87 48.96 20.63
CA ASN A 663 -53.39 50.32 20.35
C ASN A 663 -54.56 51.28 20.07
N VAL A 664 -55.15 51.80 21.14
CA VAL A 664 -55.97 53.03 21.15
C VAL A 664 -55.49 53.83 22.36
N GLY A 665 -54.82 54.96 22.14
CA GLY A 665 -54.10 55.68 23.20
C GLY A 665 -54.55 57.12 23.36
N PHE A 666 -54.04 57.80 24.40
CA PHE A 666 -53.87 59.25 24.50
C PHE A 666 -52.99 59.59 25.71
N GLY A 667 -52.28 60.72 25.68
CA GLY A 667 -51.70 61.36 26.88
C GLY A 667 -50.18 61.24 27.08
N LEU A 668 -49.51 62.40 27.08
CA LEU A 668 -48.24 62.71 27.78
C LEU A 668 -48.60 63.56 29.04
N PRO A 669 -47.71 63.87 30.02
CA PRO A 669 -46.24 63.77 30.01
C PRO A 669 -45.55 63.28 31.32
N THR A 670 -44.23 63.52 31.39
CA THR A 670 -43.38 63.86 32.58
C THR A 670 -42.63 62.80 33.44
N LEU A 671 -41.30 62.97 33.43
CA LEU A 671 -40.32 63.01 34.56
C LEU A 671 -39.62 61.75 35.16
N ARG A 672 -38.28 61.75 34.96
CA ARG A 672 -37.17 61.54 35.94
C ARG A 672 -36.81 60.13 36.52
N LYS A 673 -35.51 59.81 36.30
CA LYS A 673 -34.47 59.37 37.29
C LYS A 673 -34.63 58.02 38.04
N VAL A 674 -33.58 57.39 38.61
CA VAL A 674 -32.12 57.27 38.29
C VAL A 674 -31.48 56.21 39.25
N VAL A 675 -30.31 55.66 38.90
CA VAL A 675 -29.33 54.95 39.79
C VAL A 675 -29.64 53.51 40.30
N ASP A 676 -28.64 52.65 40.04
CA ASP A 676 -28.06 51.49 40.75
C ASP A 676 -28.82 50.60 41.77
N GLY A 677 -28.52 49.30 41.72
CA GLY A 677 -28.79 48.31 42.79
C GLY A 677 -28.07 46.97 42.54
N HIS A 678 -27.02 46.66 43.29
CA HIS A 678 -26.19 45.44 43.13
C HIS A 678 -26.50 44.36 44.24
N PRO A 679 -25.92 43.14 44.25
CA PRO A 679 -26.69 41.92 44.50
C PRO A 679 -26.48 41.25 45.88
N LYS A 680 -27.36 40.27 46.20
CA LYS A 680 -27.13 39.09 47.08
C LYS A 680 -28.34 38.12 46.99
N ARG A 681 -28.35 36.89 47.52
CA ARG A 681 -27.35 35.78 47.66
C ARG A 681 -28.03 34.64 48.47
N ARG A 682 -27.74 33.36 48.16
CA ARG A 682 -28.20 32.14 48.89
C ARG A 682 -29.70 31.79 48.63
N GLN A 683 -30.20 30.58 48.90
CA GLN A 683 -29.58 29.41 49.55
C GLN A 683 -29.82 28.08 48.80
N ARG A 684 -29.45 26.96 49.41
CA ARG A 684 -29.17 25.63 48.81
C ARG A 684 -30.08 24.56 49.45
N ASN A 685 -30.13 23.37 48.85
CA ASN A 685 -30.63 22.09 49.41
C ASN A 685 -32.17 21.89 49.42
N LYS A 686 -32.75 20.67 49.43
CA LYS A 686 -32.33 19.26 49.09
C LYS A 686 -33.49 18.32 49.49
N ILE A 687 -33.67 17.16 48.83
CA ILE A 687 -34.10 15.81 49.33
C ILE A 687 -34.97 15.05 48.28
N LYS A 688 -34.97 13.70 48.35
CA LYS A 688 -35.68 12.73 47.48
C LYS A 688 -36.80 12.00 48.26
N SER A 689 -37.74 11.38 47.54
CA SER A 689 -38.36 10.03 47.75
C SER A 689 -39.45 9.83 46.67
N GLU A 690 -39.38 8.85 45.75
CA GLU A 690 -39.88 7.44 45.86
C GLU A 690 -41.42 7.35 45.67
N GLU A 691 -41.92 6.76 44.57
CA GLU A 691 -42.35 5.34 44.32
C GLU A 691 -43.85 5.07 44.70
N ASP A 692 -44.70 4.37 43.92
CA ASP A 692 -44.73 4.19 42.43
C ASP A 692 -46.18 4.34 41.83
N ASP A 693 -46.99 3.41 41.26
CA ASP A 693 -47.00 1.98 40.83
C ASP A 693 -48.23 1.73 39.86
N ILE A 694 -48.44 0.49 39.37
CA ILE A 694 -49.62 -0.14 38.71
C ILE A 694 -49.74 -0.11 37.16
N ASN A 695 -49.88 -1.33 36.59
CA ASN A 695 -50.07 -1.66 35.17
C ASN A 695 -51.54 -1.67 34.69
N LEU A 696 -51.77 -1.62 33.36
CA LEU A 696 -52.73 -2.50 32.66
C LEU A 696 -52.52 -2.55 31.12
N HIS A 697 -53.11 -3.56 30.47
CA HIS A 697 -52.87 -3.98 29.06
C HIS A 697 -53.72 -3.25 28.00
N LEU A 698 -53.22 -3.17 26.75
CA LEU A 698 -53.84 -3.87 25.59
C LEU A 698 -52.86 -4.03 24.41
N GLU A 699 -53.30 -4.67 23.31
CA GLU A 699 -52.44 -5.43 22.38
C GLU A 699 -52.30 -4.89 20.92
N ASN A 700 -51.23 -5.38 20.26
CA ASN A 700 -51.15 -5.88 18.87
C ASN A 700 -51.91 -5.19 17.72
N ALA A 701 -51.15 -4.58 16.79
CA ALA A 701 -51.49 -4.52 15.35
C ALA A 701 -50.23 -4.36 14.46
N SER A 702 -50.38 -4.68 13.16
CA SER A 702 -49.44 -4.34 12.05
C SER A 702 -48.02 -4.93 12.06
N ALA A 703 -47.88 -6.26 12.02
CA ALA A 703 -46.63 -6.95 11.63
C ALA A 703 -46.86 -8.13 10.66
N GLN A 704 -47.84 -8.03 9.76
CA GLN A 704 -48.13 -9.05 8.73
C GLN A 704 -48.06 -8.43 7.33
N ASN A 705 -46.95 -8.67 6.61
CA ASN A 705 -46.85 -8.72 5.13
C ASN A 705 -45.40 -8.92 4.62
N LEU A 706 -44.75 -10.05 4.93
CA LEU A 706 -43.68 -10.59 4.05
C LEU A 706 -43.33 -12.09 4.22
N ILE A 707 -44.23 -12.93 4.74
CA ILE A 707 -44.03 -14.39 4.80
C ILE A 707 -45.16 -15.06 4.01
N GLY A 708 -44.95 -15.20 2.69
CA GLY A 708 -45.99 -15.72 1.79
C GLY A 708 -45.53 -16.16 0.40
N PHE A 709 -44.23 -16.34 0.16
CA PHE A 709 -43.70 -16.65 -1.19
C PHE A 709 -42.55 -17.67 -1.28
N LEU A 710 -42.16 -18.31 -0.16
CA LEU A 710 -41.10 -19.33 -0.11
C LEU A 710 -41.53 -20.57 0.69
N ARG A 711 -42.71 -21.13 0.37
CA ARG A 711 -43.15 -22.43 0.90
C ARG A 711 -44.05 -23.20 -0.07
N ALA A 712 -43.56 -23.42 -1.29
CA ALA A 712 -44.12 -24.34 -2.27
C ALA A 712 -42.99 -25.11 -2.96
N VAL A 713 -43.28 -26.34 -3.40
CA VAL A 713 -42.35 -27.29 -4.05
C VAL A 713 -41.15 -27.70 -3.19
N GLY A 714 -41.39 -28.69 -2.33
CA GLY A 714 -40.37 -29.62 -1.86
C GLY A 714 -40.89 -31.06 -2.06
N ASN A 715 -39.96 -31.98 -2.30
CA ASN A 715 -40.13 -33.44 -2.39
C ASN A 715 -40.94 -34.01 -3.57
N SER A 716 -40.21 -34.60 -4.51
CA SER A 716 -40.50 -35.94 -5.06
C SER A 716 -39.19 -36.74 -5.03
N GLU A 717 -39.25 -38.03 -4.72
CA GLU A 717 -38.10 -38.87 -4.34
C GLU A 717 -38.11 -40.19 -5.15
N VAL A 718 -36.96 -40.90 -5.22
CA VAL A 718 -36.76 -42.20 -5.92
C VAL A 718 -36.74 -42.00 -7.47
N GLU A 719 -35.83 -42.56 -8.26
CA GLU A 719 -35.39 -43.97 -8.33
C GLU A 719 -33.91 -44.18 -8.74
N ARG A 720 -33.48 -45.45 -8.80
CA ARG A 720 -32.11 -45.93 -9.12
C ARG A 720 -31.87 -46.02 -10.62
N LEU A 721 -30.59 -46.05 -11.05
CA LEU A 721 -30.01 -47.14 -11.85
C LEU A 721 -28.49 -46.95 -12.07
N LEU A 722 -27.74 -48.03 -11.85
CA LEU A 722 -26.45 -48.42 -12.47
C LEU A 722 -26.80 -49.43 -13.61
N PRO A 723 -25.92 -49.88 -14.52
CA PRO A 723 -24.45 -49.97 -14.47
C PRO A 723 -23.81 -49.17 -15.65
N GLU A 724 -22.62 -49.38 -16.23
CA GLU A 724 -21.63 -50.48 -16.27
C GLU A 724 -20.18 -49.95 -16.16
N GLU A 725 -19.20 -50.87 -16.12
CA GLU A 725 -17.76 -50.58 -16.11
C GLU A 725 -17.21 -50.40 -17.53
N ASP A 726 -16.02 -49.79 -17.66
CA ASP A 726 -15.03 -50.31 -18.60
C ASP A 726 -13.60 -50.06 -18.05
N THR A 727 -12.67 -51.00 -18.26
CA THR A 727 -11.38 -51.02 -17.55
C THR A 727 -10.18 -51.28 -18.46
N THR A 728 -9.23 -50.34 -18.48
CA THR A 728 -7.87 -50.59 -19.01
C THR A 728 -6.82 -49.97 -18.08
N THR A 729 -5.82 -50.76 -17.73
CA THR A 729 -4.79 -50.49 -16.72
C THR A 729 -3.53 -49.83 -17.28
N SER A 730 -2.88 -48.96 -16.48
CA SER A 730 -1.40 -48.99 -16.29
C SER A 730 -0.91 -48.02 -15.20
N SER A 731 -0.13 -48.56 -14.26
CA SER A 731 0.94 -47.91 -13.43
C SER A 731 0.73 -46.51 -12.79
N PRO A 732 0.86 -46.38 -11.45
CA PRO A 732 0.98 -45.09 -10.78
C PRO A 732 2.44 -44.63 -10.70
N ASP A 733 2.71 -43.36 -11.04
CA ASP A 733 3.99 -42.69 -10.76
C ASP A 733 3.89 -41.85 -9.48
N HIS A 734 4.96 -41.84 -8.67
CA HIS A 734 4.92 -41.28 -7.31
C HIS A 734 4.95 -39.75 -7.30
N ALA A 735 3.80 -39.13 -7.03
CA ALA A 735 3.73 -37.72 -6.65
C ALA A 735 4.19 -37.52 -5.20
N GLU A 736 5.49 -37.33 -4.97
CA GLU A 736 6.04 -37.01 -3.65
C GLU A 736 5.42 -35.72 -3.09
N ARG A 737 4.73 -35.85 -1.95
CA ARG A 737 4.38 -34.70 -1.12
C ARG A 737 5.61 -34.27 -0.33
N LEU A 738 6.36 -33.32 -0.86
CA LEU A 738 7.39 -32.61 -0.09
C LEU A 738 6.74 -31.94 1.13
N ALA A 739 7.00 -32.49 2.31
CA ALA A 739 6.86 -31.78 3.56
C ALA A 739 7.98 -30.73 3.68
N PRO A 740 7.77 -29.61 4.40
CA PRO A 740 8.82 -28.61 4.59
C PRO A 740 9.93 -29.17 5.50
N ASN A 741 11.06 -29.55 4.90
CA ASN A 741 12.27 -29.92 5.64
C ASN A 741 12.89 -28.66 6.25
N THR A 742 13.02 -28.62 7.58
CA THR A 742 13.65 -27.50 8.30
C THR A 742 15.17 -27.41 8.11
N GLU A 743 15.77 -28.33 7.36
CA GLU A 743 17.21 -28.32 7.03
C GLU A 743 17.52 -27.37 5.85
N ASP A 744 16.58 -27.24 4.89
CA ASP A 744 16.68 -26.32 3.74
C ASP A 744 16.74 -24.84 4.18
N SER A 745 15.97 -24.47 5.21
CA SER A 745 15.96 -23.09 5.74
C SER A 745 17.28 -22.71 6.37
N ASP A 746 17.90 -23.63 7.11
CA ASP A 746 19.22 -23.44 7.67
C ASP A 746 20.28 -23.42 6.55
N GLU A 747 20.11 -24.17 5.46
CA GLU A 747 21.04 -24.12 4.32
C GLU A 747 20.96 -22.80 3.54
N PHE A 748 19.76 -22.27 3.29
CA PHE A 748 19.56 -20.96 2.66
C PHE A 748 20.35 -19.84 3.37
N TRP A 749 20.49 -19.91 4.70
CA TRP A 749 21.18 -18.89 5.51
C TRP A 749 22.56 -19.34 6.08
N LYS A 750 23.10 -20.51 5.68
CA LYS A 750 24.44 -20.97 6.11
C LYS A 750 25.58 -20.12 5.52
N GLU A 751 25.51 -19.76 4.24
CA GLU A 751 26.49 -18.86 3.59
C GLU A 751 26.54 -17.49 4.30
N PHE A 752 25.37 -17.01 4.71
CA PHE A 752 25.19 -15.74 5.40
C PHE A 752 25.94 -15.71 6.75
N ILE A 753 25.82 -16.75 7.58
CA ILE A 753 26.53 -16.86 8.87
C ILE A 753 28.03 -17.12 8.70
N THR A 754 28.44 -17.92 7.70
CA THR A 754 29.86 -18.28 7.51
C THR A 754 30.71 -17.16 6.91
N SER A 755 30.09 -16.15 6.28
CA SER A 755 30.81 -15.03 5.67
C SER A 755 31.26 -13.92 6.63
N SER A 756 30.84 -13.95 7.90
CA SER A 756 31.20 -12.95 8.91
C SER A 756 32.23 -13.47 9.93
N SER A 757 33.48 -13.63 9.50
CA SER A 757 34.63 -13.79 10.41
C SER A 757 35.10 -12.43 10.95
N PRO A 758 35.73 -12.36 12.13
CA PRO A 758 36.15 -11.08 12.74
C PRO A 758 37.22 -10.33 11.92
N VAL A 759 37.28 -9.01 12.13
CA VAL A 759 38.46 -8.21 11.80
C VAL A 759 39.53 -8.52 12.86
N GLU A 760 40.61 -9.20 12.45
CA GLU A 760 41.82 -9.28 13.26
C GLU A 760 42.65 -7.99 13.10
N ASN A 761 43.45 -7.67 14.12
CA ASN A 761 44.08 -6.35 14.23
C ASN A 761 45.21 -6.18 13.22
N LEU A 762 45.20 -5.03 12.52
CA LEU A 762 46.36 -4.51 11.82
C LEU A 762 47.26 -3.77 12.83
N GLU A 763 48.18 -4.50 13.45
CA GLU A 763 49.42 -3.91 13.98
C GLU A 763 50.55 -4.12 12.95
N GLU A 764 51.52 -3.20 12.96
CA GLU A 764 52.53 -3.09 11.91
C GLU A 764 53.62 -4.16 12.06
N ASP A 765 54.06 -4.74 10.94
CA ASP A 765 55.35 -5.45 10.92
C ASP A 765 56.08 -5.23 9.58
N ASN A 766 57.39 -4.99 9.66
CA ASN A 766 58.18 -4.47 8.54
C ASN A 766 59.65 -4.93 8.64
N ASN A 767 60.09 -5.70 7.64
CA ASN A 767 61.44 -6.29 7.43
C ASN A 767 61.82 -7.55 8.26
N GLY A 768 62.04 -8.66 7.54
CA GLY A 768 63.42 -9.16 7.38
C GLY A 768 63.94 -10.31 8.26
N LEU A 769 64.04 -11.51 7.65
CA LEU A 769 65.18 -12.44 7.72
C LEU A 769 65.76 -12.90 9.10
N VAL A 770 65.29 -14.06 9.59
CA VAL A 770 66.04 -15.36 9.63
C VAL A 770 67.48 -15.39 10.23
N PRO A 771 67.87 -16.36 11.11
CA PRO A 771 67.16 -17.17 12.13
C PRO A 771 67.98 -17.45 13.45
N LYS A 772 67.44 -18.22 14.44
CA LYS A 772 68.09 -19.34 15.23
C LYS A 772 67.62 -19.53 16.70
N GLU A 773 67.55 -20.81 17.08
CA GLU A 773 67.93 -21.52 18.33
C GLU A 773 67.61 -20.99 19.77
N GLU A 774 66.75 -21.79 20.43
CA GLU A 774 66.95 -22.43 21.76
C GLU A 774 66.81 -21.69 23.12
N HIS A 775 66.52 -22.54 24.12
CA HIS A 775 66.69 -22.42 25.58
C HIS A 775 65.71 -21.63 26.49
N LYS A 776 64.97 -22.42 27.30
CA LYS A 776 64.55 -22.19 28.71
C LYS A 776 65.78 -21.92 29.63
N PRO A 777 65.67 -21.39 30.89
CA PRO A 777 64.53 -21.58 31.83
C PRO A 777 64.20 -20.41 32.82
N GLU A 778 63.23 -20.67 33.72
CA GLU A 778 63.13 -20.31 35.18
C GLU A 778 63.54 -18.92 35.76
N LEU A 779 63.19 -18.48 36.99
CA LEU A 779 62.04 -18.57 37.92
C LEU A 779 62.47 -17.78 39.21
N LYS A 780 61.54 -17.40 40.11
CA LYS A 780 61.75 -16.89 41.50
C LYS A 780 62.25 -15.43 41.67
N SER A 781 62.16 -14.78 42.85
CA SER A 781 61.11 -14.71 43.92
C SER A 781 61.51 -13.74 45.06
N GLY A 782 60.55 -13.07 45.71
CA GLY A 782 60.72 -12.24 46.93
C GLY A 782 59.90 -10.93 46.83
N GLY A 783 59.29 -10.34 47.87
CA GLY A 783 59.39 -10.49 49.33
C GLY A 783 60.01 -9.22 49.96
N THR A 784 59.66 -8.68 51.15
CA THR A 784 58.72 -8.98 52.27
C THR A 784 58.79 -7.79 53.25
N ALA A 785 57.83 -7.40 54.13
CA ALA A 785 56.44 -7.77 54.42
C ALA A 785 55.78 -6.62 55.29
N SER A 786 55.09 -6.96 56.41
CA SER A 786 54.43 -6.13 57.46
C SER A 786 53.11 -5.39 57.12
N GLY A 787 52.09 -5.34 58.00
CA GLY A 787 51.86 -6.15 59.23
C GLY A 787 50.68 -5.68 60.11
N GLY A 788 49.94 -6.63 60.71
CA GLY A 788 48.88 -6.45 61.73
C GLY A 788 47.46 -6.11 61.20
N ASP A 789 46.36 -6.57 61.81
CA ASP A 789 46.19 -7.63 62.83
C ASP A 789 44.73 -8.18 62.87
N ASP A 790 44.50 -9.30 63.58
CA ASP A 790 43.21 -9.96 63.94
C ASP A 790 42.20 -10.35 62.81
N SER A 791 41.92 -11.62 62.47
CA SER A 791 41.34 -12.81 63.18
C SER A 791 39.79 -12.89 63.07
N GLU A 792 39.10 -13.97 62.65
CA GLU A 792 39.39 -15.31 62.07
C GLU A 792 38.49 -15.56 60.80
N ILE A 793 38.63 -16.53 59.87
CA ILE A 793 39.17 -17.93 59.81
C ILE A 793 38.16 -18.99 60.34
N PRO A 794 38.05 -20.26 59.81
CA PRO A 794 38.67 -20.91 58.66
C PRO A 794 37.72 -21.37 57.51
N SER A 795 38.34 -21.92 56.46
CA SER A 795 37.82 -22.30 55.13
C SER A 795 37.00 -23.61 55.01
N SER A 796 36.29 -23.75 53.88
CA SER A 796 36.44 -24.96 53.02
C SER A 796 35.95 -24.76 51.56
N GLN A 797 36.56 -25.51 50.65
CA GLN A 797 36.19 -25.77 49.23
C GLN A 797 36.64 -27.22 48.92
N PRO A 798 36.32 -27.86 47.76
CA PRO A 798 35.45 -27.45 46.64
C PRO A 798 34.38 -28.52 46.27
N LYS A 799 33.46 -28.20 45.34
CA LYS A 799 33.16 -29.01 44.11
C LYS A 799 32.03 -28.44 43.23
N SER A 800 31.98 -28.93 42.00
CA SER A 800 31.15 -28.48 40.86
C SER A 800 29.64 -28.73 40.99
N SER A 801 28.83 -27.85 40.39
CA SER A 801 27.59 -28.25 39.70
C SER A 801 27.36 -27.42 38.43
N LYS A 802 26.55 -27.94 37.50
CA LYS A 802 26.32 -27.37 36.16
C LYS A 802 25.18 -26.33 36.19
N PRO A 803 25.16 -25.31 35.30
CA PRO A 803 23.99 -24.46 35.13
C PRO A 803 22.75 -25.30 34.79
N THR A 804 21.61 -24.97 35.40
CA THR A 804 20.42 -25.81 35.43
C THR A 804 19.64 -25.81 34.11
N LYS A 805 18.99 -26.95 33.82
CA LYS A 805 18.37 -27.21 32.51
C LYS A 805 17.03 -26.46 32.32
N ARG A 806 16.84 -26.01 31.07
CA ARG A 806 15.59 -25.67 30.36
C ARG A 806 14.27 -26.01 31.07
N ASN A 807 13.32 -25.07 31.04
CA ASN A 807 11.97 -25.15 31.60
C ASN A 807 11.03 -26.16 30.86
N LYS A 808 11.41 -27.43 30.82
CA LYS A 808 10.66 -28.53 30.19
C LYS A 808 9.69 -29.15 31.22
N TRP A 809 8.46 -29.43 30.81
CA TRP A 809 7.50 -30.20 31.62
C TRP A 809 7.85 -31.69 31.61
N LYS A 810 7.72 -32.36 32.76
CA LYS A 810 7.85 -33.83 32.83
C LYS A 810 6.53 -34.52 32.46
N PRO A 811 6.51 -35.75 31.90
CA PRO A 811 5.27 -36.43 31.52
C PRO A 811 4.21 -36.50 32.64
N GLU A 812 4.63 -36.79 33.88
CA GLU A 812 3.71 -36.84 35.02
C GLU A 812 3.12 -35.46 35.39
N GLU A 813 3.86 -34.38 35.13
CA GLU A 813 3.35 -33.01 35.31
C GLU A 813 2.28 -32.68 34.24
N VAL A 814 2.44 -33.21 33.02
CA VAL A 814 1.45 -33.10 31.95
C VAL A 814 0.19 -33.88 32.29
N LYS A 815 0.29 -35.16 32.70
CA LYS A 815 -0.86 -35.97 33.09
C LYS A 815 -1.62 -35.39 34.29
N LYS A 816 -0.91 -34.88 35.30
CA LYS A 816 -1.53 -34.19 36.44
C LYS A 816 -2.23 -32.88 36.03
N LEU A 817 -1.64 -32.09 35.12
CA LEU A 817 -2.32 -30.91 34.57
C LEU A 817 -3.63 -31.30 33.85
N ILE A 818 -3.61 -32.35 33.02
CA ILE A 818 -4.81 -32.83 32.31
C ILE A 818 -5.89 -33.26 33.30
N LYS A 819 -5.54 -34.10 34.29
CA LYS A 819 -6.47 -34.59 35.32
C LYS A 819 -7.08 -33.44 36.15
N THR A 820 -6.26 -32.46 36.56
CA THR A 820 -6.69 -31.33 37.38
C THR A 820 -7.53 -30.31 36.60
N ARG A 821 -7.19 -30.04 35.33
CA ARG A 821 -8.06 -29.26 34.43
C ARG A 821 -9.37 -30.00 34.16
N GLY A 822 -9.32 -31.32 33.95
CA GLY A 822 -10.47 -32.18 33.66
C GLY A 822 -11.54 -32.11 34.74
N LYS A 823 -11.16 -32.24 36.02
CA LYS A 823 -12.06 -32.02 37.18
C LYS A 823 -12.81 -30.68 37.14
N LEU A 824 -12.23 -29.65 36.51
CA LEU A 824 -12.77 -28.30 36.41
C LEU A 824 -13.40 -27.98 35.05
N HIS A 825 -13.51 -28.95 34.12
CA HIS A 825 -13.99 -28.71 32.75
C HIS A 825 -15.30 -27.91 32.72
N ASN A 826 -16.32 -28.35 33.45
CA ASN A 826 -17.64 -27.73 33.42
C ASN A 826 -17.63 -26.28 33.93
N ARG A 827 -16.80 -25.99 34.95
CA ARG A 827 -16.57 -24.62 35.46
C ARG A 827 -15.82 -23.76 34.44
N PHE A 828 -14.86 -24.34 33.70
CA PHE A 828 -14.20 -23.66 32.60
C PHE A 828 -15.16 -23.29 31.46
N GLN A 829 -16.23 -24.05 31.20
CA GLN A 829 -17.19 -23.68 30.15
C GLN A 829 -17.98 -22.41 30.52
N VAL A 830 -18.62 -22.40 31.70
CA VAL A 830 -19.62 -21.39 32.09
C VAL A 830 -19.02 -20.04 32.53
N VAL A 831 -17.82 -20.03 33.14
CA VAL A 831 -17.27 -18.81 33.77
C VAL A 831 -16.64 -17.85 32.76
N LYS A 832 -17.21 -16.64 32.64
CA LYS A 832 -16.51 -15.47 32.05
C LYS A 832 -15.38 -15.03 32.99
N GLY A 833 -14.18 -14.79 32.46
CA GLY A 833 -13.00 -14.43 33.26
C GLY A 833 -12.20 -15.64 33.78
N ARG A 834 -11.93 -16.62 32.91
CA ARG A 834 -11.33 -17.94 33.23
C ARG A 834 -9.97 -17.96 33.96
N MET A 835 -9.36 -16.83 34.33
CA MET A 835 -8.01 -16.80 34.96
C MET A 835 -8.00 -17.30 36.40
N ALA A 836 -9.03 -16.99 37.20
CA ALA A 836 -9.16 -17.53 38.56
C ALA A 836 -9.21 -19.08 38.61
N LEU A 837 -9.77 -19.71 37.57
CA LEU A 837 -9.75 -21.17 37.43
C LEU A 837 -8.34 -21.72 37.08
N TRP A 838 -7.49 -20.93 36.42
CA TRP A 838 -6.08 -21.29 36.20
C TRP A 838 -5.21 -21.07 37.44
N GLU A 839 -5.59 -20.13 38.31
CA GLU A 839 -5.02 -20.00 39.66
C GLU A 839 -5.38 -21.21 40.52
N GLU A 840 -6.63 -21.68 40.48
CA GLU A 840 -7.07 -22.91 41.15
C GLU A 840 -6.34 -24.16 40.64
N VAL A 841 -6.14 -24.29 39.31
CA VAL A 841 -5.32 -25.37 38.72
C VAL A 841 -3.85 -25.27 39.17
N SER A 842 -3.28 -24.07 39.20
CA SER A 842 -1.89 -23.82 39.63
C SER A 842 -1.69 -24.16 41.12
N ALA A 843 -2.60 -23.73 42.00
CA ALA A 843 -2.58 -24.04 43.43
C ALA A 843 -2.76 -25.55 43.68
N SER A 844 -3.64 -26.21 42.93
CA SER A 844 -3.84 -27.66 43.02
C SER A 844 -2.59 -28.44 42.60
N LEU A 845 -1.89 -28.00 41.54
CA LEU A 845 -0.61 -28.59 41.13
C LEU A 845 0.50 -28.32 42.16
N LEU A 846 0.53 -27.12 42.75
CA LEU A 846 1.50 -26.77 43.80
C LEU A 846 1.32 -27.66 45.05
N ALA A 847 0.08 -27.94 45.45
CA ALA A 847 -0.23 -28.88 46.54
C ALA A 847 0.20 -30.33 46.20
N GLU A 848 0.23 -30.70 44.92
CA GLU A 848 0.80 -31.96 44.43
C GLU A 848 2.32 -31.91 44.15
N GLY A 849 3.02 -30.87 44.63
CA GLY A 849 4.47 -30.69 44.54
C GLY A 849 4.98 -30.08 43.22
N ILE A 850 4.09 -29.55 42.37
CA ILE A 850 4.38 -29.09 41.01
C ILE A 850 4.24 -27.56 40.93
N SER A 851 5.34 -26.86 41.13
CA SER A 851 5.39 -25.39 40.99
C SER A 851 5.34 -24.96 39.53
N ARG A 852 4.14 -24.55 39.08
CA ARG A 852 3.84 -24.08 37.71
C ARG A 852 2.86 -22.92 37.79
N SER A 853 3.17 -21.79 37.14
CA SER A 853 2.30 -20.59 37.22
C SER A 853 0.99 -20.76 36.44
N PRO A 854 -0.07 -20.00 36.75
CA PRO A 854 -1.36 -20.08 36.05
C PRO A 854 -1.22 -19.91 34.52
N ALA A 855 -0.33 -18.99 34.11
CA ALA A 855 -0.01 -18.76 32.70
C ALA A 855 0.72 -19.93 32.04
N GLN A 856 1.62 -20.62 32.76
CA GLN A 856 2.29 -21.82 32.25
C GLN A 856 1.30 -22.98 32.08
N CYS A 857 0.40 -23.19 33.06
CA CYS A 857 -0.65 -24.21 33.00
C CYS A 857 -1.61 -23.96 31.82
N LYS A 858 -2.07 -22.72 31.66
CA LYS A 858 -2.90 -22.28 30.51
C LYS A 858 -2.20 -22.51 29.17
N SER A 859 -0.92 -22.15 29.08
CA SER A 859 -0.12 -22.25 27.85
C SER A 859 0.04 -23.70 27.41
N LEU A 860 0.49 -24.59 28.31
CA LEU A 860 0.60 -26.02 28.00
C LEU A 860 -0.76 -26.62 27.66
N TRP A 861 -1.83 -26.28 28.39
CA TRP A 861 -3.17 -26.78 28.07
C TRP A 861 -3.62 -26.39 26.65
N ALA A 862 -3.36 -25.16 26.20
CA ALA A 862 -3.68 -24.74 24.84
C ALA A 862 -2.91 -25.58 23.79
N SER A 863 -1.61 -25.85 24.01
CA SER A 863 -0.82 -26.73 23.13
C SER A 863 -1.30 -28.18 23.11
N LEU A 864 -1.82 -28.69 24.24
CA LEU A 864 -2.41 -30.03 24.31
C LEU A 864 -3.73 -30.11 23.53
N VAL A 865 -4.60 -29.10 23.63
CA VAL A 865 -5.86 -29.04 22.87
C VAL A 865 -5.61 -29.00 21.37
N GLN A 866 -4.71 -28.11 20.90
CA GLN A 866 -4.37 -28.03 19.48
C GLN A 866 -3.86 -29.39 18.95
N LYS A 867 -2.94 -30.03 19.69
CA LYS A 867 -2.41 -31.34 19.28
C LYS A 867 -3.46 -32.45 19.31
N TYR A 868 -4.43 -32.38 20.21
CA TYR A 868 -5.57 -33.31 20.22
C TYR A 868 -6.49 -33.12 18.99
N GLU A 869 -6.79 -31.88 18.63
CA GLU A 869 -7.57 -31.54 17.43
C GLU A 869 -6.89 -31.99 16.14
N GLU A 870 -5.56 -31.79 16.04
CA GLU A 870 -4.72 -32.34 14.96
C GLU A 870 -4.81 -33.88 14.92
N SER A 871 -4.55 -34.56 16.04
CA SER A 871 -4.53 -36.03 16.12
C SER A 871 -5.88 -36.69 15.85
N LYS A 872 -7.02 -36.09 16.23
CA LYS A 872 -8.37 -36.65 16.01
C LYS A 872 -8.69 -36.91 14.53
N SER A 873 -7.95 -36.31 13.59
CA SER A 873 -8.11 -36.51 12.16
C SER A 873 -7.35 -37.72 11.57
N GLU A 874 -6.46 -38.35 12.33
CA GLU A 874 -5.61 -39.45 11.84
C GLU A 874 -5.61 -40.66 12.80
N GLU A 875 -6.33 -41.74 12.44
CA GLU A 875 -6.42 -42.98 13.25
C GLU A 875 -5.06 -43.58 13.64
N LYS A 876 -4.04 -43.41 12.79
CA LYS A 876 -2.67 -43.88 13.07
C LYS A 876 -1.98 -43.07 14.16
N SER A 877 -2.34 -41.81 14.36
CA SER A 877 -1.74 -40.92 15.37
C SER A 877 -2.14 -41.28 16.80
N HIS A 878 -3.36 -41.81 16.98
CA HIS A 878 -3.94 -42.15 18.29
C HIS A 878 -3.03 -43.08 19.11
N LYS A 879 -2.33 -44.01 18.45
CA LYS A 879 -1.42 -44.98 19.09
C LYS A 879 -0.03 -44.43 19.43
N VAL A 880 0.31 -43.20 19.01
CA VAL A 880 1.66 -42.62 19.10
C VAL A 880 1.76 -41.53 20.17
N TRP A 881 0.66 -40.85 20.50
CA TRP A 881 0.67 -39.73 21.45
C TRP A 881 0.20 -40.14 22.87
N PRO A 882 1.08 -40.19 23.89
CA PRO A 882 0.80 -40.82 25.19
C PRO A 882 -0.15 -40.03 26.13
N TYR A 883 -0.79 -38.99 25.61
CA TYR A 883 -1.84 -38.21 26.29
C TYR A 883 -3.15 -38.19 25.51
N PHE A 884 -3.26 -38.90 24.36
CA PHE A 884 -4.47 -38.86 23.53
C PHE A 884 -5.71 -39.30 24.32
N GLU A 885 -5.65 -40.44 25.02
CA GLU A 885 -6.78 -40.92 25.83
C GLU A 885 -7.07 -40.03 27.05
N ASP A 886 -6.03 -39.52 27.73
CA ASP A 886 -6.18 -38.58 28.85
C ASP A 886 -6.90 -37.28 28.40
N MET A 887 -6.66 -36.84 27.16
CA MET A 887 -7.29 -35.68 26.54
C MET A 887 -8.68 -35.99 25.97
N ASN A 888 -8.85 -37.16 25.35
CA ASN A 888 -10.11 -37.68 24.83
C ASN A 888 -11.16 -37.74 25.94
N GLN A 889 -10.85 -38.40 27.07
CA GLN A 889 -11.72 -38.47 28.25
C GLN A 889 -12.10 -37.08 28.81
N VAL A 890 -11.32 -36.03 28.55
CA VAL A 890 -11.55 -34.66 29.02
C VAL A 890 -12.22 -33.78 27.96
N LEU A 891 -12.43 -34.26 26.73
CA LEU A 891 -12.96 -33.48 25.60
C LEU A 891 -14.04 -34.19 24.76
N SER A 892 -14.28 -35.49 24.93
CA SER A 892 -15.32 -36.27 24.22
C SER A 892 -16.74 -35.76 24.49
N ASP A 893 -17.01 -35.29 25.72
CA ASP A 893 -18.32 -34.83 26.19
C ASP A 893 -18.83 -33.56 25.46
N PHE A 894 -17.95 -32.94 24.66
CA PHE A 894 -18.24 -31.74 23.87
C PHE A 894 -19.27 -32.00 22.74
N GLU A 895 -19.34 -33.21 22.20
CA GLU A 895 -20.28 -33.55 21.11
C GLU A 895 -21.68 -33.92 21.64
N ALA A 896 -21.78 -34.49 22.84
CA ALA A 896 -23.07 -34.87 23.46
C ALA A 896 -23.87 -33.69 24.06
N THR A 897 -23.24 -32.51 24.18
CA THR A 897 -23.83 -31.30 24.78
C THR A 897 -24.02 -30.15 23.79
N ALA A 898 -23.46 -30.24 22.58
CA ALA A 898 -23.67 -29.27 21.49
C ALA A 898 -24.91 -29.57 20.62
N THR A 899 -25.65 -30.65 20.90
CA THR A 899 -26.81 -31.14 20.14
C THR A 899 -28.11 -31.14 20.96
N LYS A 900 -28.28 -30.18 21.87
CA LYS A 900 -29.50 -29.90 22.65
C LYS A 900 -29.76 -28.41 22.76
#